data_AF-A0AA84ZJT5-F1
#
_entry.id   AF-A0AA84ZJT5-F1
#
_cell.length_a   1.000
_cell.length_b   1.000
_cell.length_c   1.000
_cell.angle_alpha   90.00
_cell.angle_beta   90.00
_cell.angle_gamma   90.00
#
_symmetry.space_group_name_H-M   'P 1'
#
loop_
_entity.id
_entity.type
_entity.pdbx_description
1 polymer ?
#
loop_
_entity_poly.entity_id
_entity_poly.type
_entity_poly.pdbx_seq_one_letter_code
_entity_poly.pdbx_strand_id
1 'polypeptide(L)'
;MKLLEQMGYEPGKGLGSDGRGIVTPVQAVQRVGKVSVGYYGSEKAPAPRRGNETVVEDSDSVGPRYKKRPGLQRSQASKPIQEYKTTDELVANLCPATPATAVRRHGIFLENSELSKVKVIDMTSKEQKVYSGYEAALSRVVQRRRKPGDNSTLSDEENPDVDGKRIEKRLEGNFFDCPSLRHNFALIMRSAEDEIRRFDRAARFEEDRAVGLEHEIEKLTEIVDAEESEVNHLKKALFLIKKFEDEVTFHSGCDTNLTSEAISSWVSLIREECANLVEMPVLMASIARPMLDNSLARWNPLKEPTFCLDLLRHWRDFFQNSCAFDVILETSWLSAIRRTIVNEWNPRDCEPLLEVLEAWQPLLPDDMLQHKILDQLILPKLQDAVSSWNPLTDTVPVHTWLHPWLPWFGGVERLSCLHDMVLQKLGSCLTNWHPSDASARSVLMPWRTIFPVTSMAAFLSRHVVPKLALALQQFQLNPAKQNMDPWNWVMRWADLIGPAVLVNLLEHHFWSRWLSVLSSWLNQGVEARQRGDHTAAGQVYQEVGRWYAGWKGQLPPECMEYASVKDALTKALAMMERSMRGLPPQEPQVSKQGQSDVSRYPAGSSGVLPPAFGSSTPLVAPPPTTLRKQVEQVAAQRGFLFHPISNRMFEGQQVYRLESLQVFFDRNVSYVYNPSDGGWLPVTFAELMTRAQY
;
A
#
# COMPACT_ATOMS: atom_id res chain seq x y z
N MET A 1 16.75 -21.56 -56.39
CA MET A 1 18.22 -21.69 -56.49
C MET A 1 18.69 -22.29 -57.82
N LYS A 2 18.04 -23.32 -58.40
CA LYS A 2 18.45 -23.91 -59.70
C LYS A 2 18.58 -22.92 -60.88
N LEU A 3 17.73 -21.89 -60.96
CA LEU A 3 17.82 -20.85 -62.01
C LEU A 3 19.07 -19.96 -61.86
N LEU A 4 19.48 -19.70 -60.62
CA LEU A 4 20.65 -18.87 -60.32
C LEU A 4 21.95 -19.64 -60.57
N GLU A 5 21.98 -20.93 -60.24
CA GLU A 5 23.11 -21.83 -60.55
C GLU A 5 23.35 -21.93 -62.07
N GLN A 6 22.30 -21.96 -62.89
CA GLN A 6 22.43 -21.93 -64.36
C GLN A 6 22.96 -20.61 -64.93
N MET A 7 22.90 -19.53 -64.14
CA MET A 7 23.38 -18.18 -64.49
C MET A 7 24.77 -17.87 -63.89
N GLY A 8 25.47 -18.88 -63.34
CA GLY A 8 26.82 -18.74 -62.81
C GLY A 8 26.91 -18.34 -61.33
N TYR A 9 25.83 -18.45 -60.56
CA TYR A 9 25.87 -18.26 -59.11
C TYR A 9 26.48 -19.48 -58.41
N GLU A 10 27.54 -19.26 -57.64
CA GLU A 10 28.13 -20.27 -56.76
C GLU A 10 27.59 -20.13 -55.33
N PRO A 11 27.08 -21.21 -54.70
CA PRO A 11 26.55 -21.15 -53.34
C PRO A 11 27.63 -20.69 -52.35
N GLY A 12 27.35 -19.62 -51.61
CA GLY A 12 28.27 -19.00 -50.64
C GLY A 12 29.01 -17.76 -51.14
N LYS A 13 28.94 -17.45 -52.45
CA LYS A 13 29.49 -16.22 -53.03
C LYS A 13 28.40 -15.23 -53.41
N GLY A 14 28.79 -13.98 -53.65
CA GLY A 14 27.88 -12.92 -54.05
C GLY A 14 27.56 -12.97 -55.54
N LEU A 15 26.37 -12.54 -55.94
CA LEU A 15 25.95 -12.52 -57.34
C LEU A 15 26.81 -11.55 -58.20
N GLY A 16 27.34 -12.01 -59.34
CA GLY A 16 28.16 -11.23 -60.29
C GLY A 16 29.33 -12.03 -60.88
N SER A 17 29.91 -11.60 -62.01
CA SER A 17 30.97 -12.34 -62.75
C SER A 17 32.19 -12.70 -61.90
N ASP A 18 32.47 -11.89 -60.87
CA ASP A 18 33.63 -12.03 -59.98
C ASP A 18 33.25 -12.55 -58.58
N GLY A 19 32.00 -12.93 -58.34
CA GLY A 19 31.54 -13.41 -57.03
C GLY A 19 31.43 -12.33 -55.93
N ARG A 20 31.61 -11.04 -56.28
CA ARG A 20 31.74 -9.91 -55.33
C ARG A 20 30.44 -9.30 -54.83
N GLY A 21 29.29 -9.84 -55.24
CA GLY A 21 27.97 -9.36 -54.82
C GLY A 21 27.73 -9.48 -53.32
N ILE A 22 26.61 -8.92 -52.85
CA ILE A 22 26.21 -9.03 -51.44
C ILE A 22 25.66 -10.45 -51.21
N VAL A 23 26.23 -11.15 -50.23
CA VAL A 23 25.88 -12.55 -49.89
C VAL A 23 24.67 -12.60 -48.95
N THR A 24 24.55 -11.64 -48.04
CA THR A 24 23.49 -11.57 -47.03
C THR A 24 22.39 -10.57 -47.41
N PRO A 25 21.10 -10.96 -47.43
CA PRO A 25 20.02 -10.05 -47.80
C PRO A 25 19.93 -8.85 -46.85
N VAL A 26 19.68 -7.66 -47.40
CA VAL A 26 19.50 -6.43 -46.61
C VAL A 26 18.16 -6.50 -45.89
N GLN A 27 18.18 -6.61 -44.56
CA GLN A 27 16.97 -6.60 -43.74
C GLN A 27 16.68 -5.17 -43.25
N ALA A 28 15.48 -4.67 -43.55
CA ALA A 28 14.98 -3.41 -43.01
C ALA A 28 14.23 -3.68 -41.70
N VAL A 29 14.65 -3.07 -40.60
CA VAL A 29 13.98 -3.15 -39.30
C VAL A 29 13.09 -1.92 -39.12
N GLN A 30 11.78 -2.12 -39.04
CA GLN A 30 10.83 -1.04 -38.79
C GLN A 30 10.71 -0.80 -37.28
N ARG A 31 11.05 0.42 -36.82
CA ARG A 31 10.98 0.80 -35.40
C ARG A 31 9.54 1.02 -34.93
N VAL A 32 9.27 0.71 -33.67
CA VAL A 32 7.99 1.02 -33.01
C VAL A 32 8.13 2.39 -32.31
N GLY A 33 7.45 3.42 -32.82
CA GLY A 33 7.37 4.75 -32.19
C GLY A 33 8.31 5.84 -32.75
N LYS A 34 8.07 7.11 -32.36
CA LYS A 34 8.86 8.30 -32.75
C LYS A 34 9.84 8.67 -31.63
N VAL A 35 11.00 8.02 -31.58
CA VAL A 35 12.07 8.33 -30.61
C VAL A 35 13.40 8.57 -31.34
N SER A 36 14.24 9.45 -30.78
CA SER A 36 15.54 9.86 -31.30
C SER A 36 16.59 8.75 -31.24
N VAL A 37 17.52 8.77 -32.20
CA VAL A 37 18.57 7.76 -32.40
C VAL A 37 19.55 7.79 -31.20
N GLY A 38 19.43 6.80 -30.30
CA GLY A 38 20.29 6.66 -29.12
C GLY A 38 19.57 6.11 -27.88
N TYR A 39 18.24 6.18 -27.83
CA TYR A 39 17.48 5.79 -26.64
C TYR A 39 17.48 4.28 -26.34
N TYR A 40 17.57 3.43 -27.37
CA TYR A 40 17.52 1.96 -27.22
C TYR A 40 18.89 1.26 -27.33
N GLY A 41 20.00 1.99 -27.15
CA GLY A 41 21.35 1.41 -27.30
C GLY A 41 21.76 1.17 -28.75
N SER A 42 22.89 0.47 -28.97
CA SER A 42 23.47 0.35 -30.31
C SER A 42 22.68 -0.60 -31.22
N GLU A 43 21.85 -0.03 -32.10
CA GLU A 43 21.20 -0.77 -33.18
C GLU A 43 22.19 -1.01 -34.34
N LYS A 44 23.13 -1.95 -34.18
CA LYS A 44 23.95 -2.43 -35.31
C LYS A 44 23.27 -3.66 -35.92
N ALA A 45 22.55 -3.47 -37.02
CA ALA A 45 22.30 -4.57 -37.93
C ALA A 45 23.65 -5.03 -38.55
N PRO A 46 23.88 -6.33 -38.78
CA PRO A 46 25.09 -6.80 -39.43
C PRO A 46 25.26 -6.11 -40.79
N ALA A 47 26.42 -5.51 -41.04
CA ALA A 47 26.70 -4.89 -42.33
C ALA A 47 26.60 -5.96 -43.45
N PRO A 48 26.01 -5.64 -44.63
CA PRO A 48 25.88 -6.60 -45.72
C PRO A 48 27.26 -7.05 -46.19
N ARG A 49 27.52 -8.37 -46.10
CA ARG A 49 28.81 -8.97 -46.45
C ARG A 49 28.95 -9.09 -47.96
N ARG A 50 30.11 -8.69 -48.50
CA ARG A 50 30.49 -8.93 -49.91
C ARG A 50 31.32 -10.21 -49.99
N GLY A 51 31.16 -10.98 -51.06
CA GLY A 51 31.68 -12.35 -51.19
C GLY A 51 33.21 -12.56 -51.10
N ASN A 52 34.03 -11.51 -50.94
CA ASN A 52 35.50 -11.61 -50.87
C ASN A 52 36.09 -11.33 -49.47
N GLU A 53 35.28 -11.17 -48.43
CA GLU A 53 35.77 -11.01 -47.05
C GLU A 53 35.94 -12.37 -46.37
N THR A 54 37.13 -12.67 -45.84
CA THR A 54 37.45 -13.94 -45.17
C THR A 54 36.77 -14.04 -43.81
N VAL A 55 36.14 -15.19 -43.56
CA VAL A 55 35.48 -15.54 -42.29
C VAL A 55 36.52 -15.72 -41.20
N VAL A 56 36.45 -14.89 -40.15
CA VAL A 56 37.04 -15.22 -38.86
C VAL A 56 35.92 -15.87 -38.05
N GLU A 57 36.02 -17.18 -37.87
CA GLU A 57 35.23 -17.90 -36.86
C GLU A 57 35.86 -17.61 -35.50
N ASP A 58 35.16 -16.82 -34.68
CA ASP A 58 35.42 -16.78 -33.24
C ASP A 58 34.36 -17.65 -32.56
N SER A 59 34.79 -18.82 -32.09
CA SER A 59 34.12 -19.58 -31.04
C SER A 59 34.54 -19.02 -29.68
N ASP A 60 33.53 -18.72 -28.86
CA ASP A 60 33.56 -18.30 -27.46
C ASP A 60 34.85 -18.52 -26.67
N SER A 61 35.47 -17.43 -26.20
CA SER A 61 35.88 -17.31 -24.80
C SER A 61 36.15 -15.85 -24.42
N VAL A 62 35.53 -15.48 -23.31
CA VAL A 62 35.53 -14.16 -22.65
C VAL A 62 36.90 -13.85 -22.05
N GLY A 63 37.35 -12.60 -22.21
CA GLY A 63 38.37 -11.96 -21.36
C GLY A 63 39.70 -11.59 -22.06
N PRO A 64 40.13 -10.31 -22.07
CA PRO A 64 41.44 -9.94 -22.58
C PRO A 64 42.53 -10.27 -21.54
N ARG A 65 43.26 -11.35 -21.80
CA ARG A 65 44.47 -11.75 -21.04
C ARG A 65 45.69 -11.07 -21.65
N TYR A 66 46.18 -9.99 -21.05
CA TYR A 66 47.47 -9.38 -21.41
C TYR A 66 48.61 -10.39 -21.16
N LYS A 67 49.23 -10.89 -22.23
CA LYS A 67 50.50 -11.64 -22.15
C LYS A 67 51.67 -10.69 -22.42
N LYS A 68 52.40 -10.32 -21.36
CA LYS A 68 53.81 -9.92 -21.47
C LYS A 68 54.62 -11.12 -22.01
N ARG A 69 55.40 -10.92 -23.07
CA ARG A 69 56.57 -11.78 -23.36
C ARG A 69 57.86 -10.95 -23.35
N PRO A 70 58.91 -11.43 -22.66
CA PRO A 70 60.22 -10.81 -22.59
C PRO A 70 61.06 -11.14 -23.84
N GLY A 71 62.04 -10.29 -24.12
CA GLY A 71 62.68 -10.16 -25.43
C GLY A 71 63.87 -11.07 -25.74
N LEU A 72 64.33 -10.93 -26.99
CA LEU A 72 65.69 -10.98 -27.59
C LEU A 72 65.47 -11.25 -29.11
N GLN A 73 66.16 -10.68 -30.11
CA GLN A 73 67.37 -9.86 -30.18
C GLN A 73 67.47 -9.21 -31.58
N ARG A 74 67.76 -7.91 -31.62
CA ARG A 74 68.44 -7.07 -32.65
C ARG A 74 68.54 -7.52 -34.13
N SER A 75 68.14 -6.62 -35.03
CA SER A 75 69.06 -6.00 -36.01
C SER A 75 68.58 -4.59 -36.42
N GLN A 76 69.54 -3.70 -36.63
CA GLN A 76 69.44 -2.25 -36.74
C GLN A 76 68.67 -1.75 -37.97
N ALA A 77 67.79 -0.77 -37.77
CA ALA A 77 67.54 0.34 -38.68
C ALA A 77 66.86 1.46 -37.87
N SER A 78 67.62 2.51 -37.55
CA SER A 78 67.12 3.70 -36.86
C SER A 78 66.05 4.38 -37.74
N LYS A 79 64.79 4.38 -37.29
CA LYS A 79 63.77 5.28 -37.85
C LYS A 79 64.06 6.68 -37.29
N PRO A 80 64.09 7.73 -38.12
CA PRO A 80 64.41 9.07 -37.64
C PRO A 80 63.35 9.52 -36.64
N ILE A 81 63.81 10.01 -35.49
CA ILE A 81 62.99 10.67 -34.48
C ILE A 81 62.39 11.92 -35.15
N GLN A 82 61.07 11.97 -35.27
CA GLN A 82 60.37 13.21 -35.60
C GLN A 82 60.27 14.02 -34.30
N GLU A 83 61.18 14.97 -34.11
CA GLU A 83 61.00 16.02 -33.12
C GLU A 83 59.86 16.93 -33.58
N TYR A 84 58.76 16.91 -32.83
CA TYR A 84 57.64 17.82 -33.03
C TYR A 84 58.05 19.20 -32.51
N LYS A 85 58.40 20.11 -33.43
CA LYS A 85 58.62 21.53 -33.09
C LYS A 85 57.31 22.18 -32.70
N THR A 86 57.34 22.93 -31.61
CA THR A 86 56.19 23.72 -31.15
C THR A 86 55.87 24.84 -32.15
N THR A 87 54.64 25.36 -32.13
CA THR A 87 54.21 26.46 -33.01
C THR A 87 55.15 27.67 -32.91
N ASP A 88 55.69 27.93 -31.72
CA ASP A 88 56.62 29.03 -31.46
C ASP A 88 58.00 28.78 -32.09
N GLU A 89 58.47 27.53 -32.12
CA GLU A 89 59.71 27.13 -32.79
C GLU A 89 59.59 27.14 -34.32
N LEU A 90 58.40 26.88 -34.88
CA LEU A 90 58.14 27.01 -36.31
C LEU A 90 58.15 28.47 -36.76
N VAL A 91 57.57 29.37 -35.96
CA VAL A 91 57.57 30.82 -36.22
C VAL A 91 58.98 31.40 -36.13
N ALA A 92 59.80 30.94 -35.19
CA ALA A 92 61.21 31.33 -35.08
C ALA A 92 62.07 30.91 -36.29
N ASN A 93 61.72 29.80 -36.95
CA ASN A 93 62.45 29.30 -38.13
C ASN A 93 61.99 29.94 -39.45
N LEU A 94 60.80 30.53 -39.51
CA LEU A 94 60.18 31.00 -40.76
C LEU A 94 60.23 32.52 -40.99
N CYS A 95 60.87 33.31 -40.11
CA CYS A 95 60.81 34.77 -40.19
C CYS A 95 62.17 35.49 -40.22
N PRO A 96 62.76 35.71 -41.40
CA PRO A 96 63.48 36.94 -41.71
C PRO A 96 62.60 37.80 -42.63
N ALA A 97 62.09 38.91 -42.10
CA ALA A 97 61.43 39.93 -42.89
C ALA A 97 62.39 40.45 -43.97
N THR A 98 61.93 40.46 -45.23
CA THR A 98 62.57 40.96 -46.47
C THR A 98 63.92 40.36 -46.92
N PRO A 99 64.07 40.02 -48.23
CA PRO A 99 65.32 39.45 -48.77
C PRO A 99 66.51 40.42 -48.69
N ALA A 100 66.28 41.74 -48.70
CA ALA A 100 67.33 42.75 -48.52
C ALA A 100 67.97 42.71 -47.11
N THR A 101 67.19 42.39 -46.08
CA THR A 101 67.64 42.25 -44.70
C THR A 101 68.30 40.89 -44.45
N ALA A 102 67.90 39.84 -45.17
CA ALA A 102 68.62 38.57 -45.20
C ALA A 102 70.02 38.73 -45.83
N VAL A 103 70.16 39.49 -46.93
CA VAL A 103 71.46 39.76 -47.58
C VAL A 103 72.38 40.64 -46.72
N ARG A 104 71.86 41.64 -45.98
CA ARG A 104 72.70 42.44 -45.05
C ARG A 104 73.13 41.67 -43.80
N ARG A 105 72.30 40.76 -43.28
CA ARG A 105 72.58 40.00 -42.05
C ARG A 105 73.36 38.69 -42.32
N HIS A 106 73.31 38.18 -43.54
CA HIS A 106 74.04 36.99 -44.00
C HIS A 106 74.96 37.30 -45.20
N GLY A 107 75.44 38.55 -45.32
CA GLY A 107 76.32 39.00 -46.41
C GLY A 107 77.68 38.29 -46.49
N ILE A 108 77.96 37.38 -45.55
CA ILE A 108 79.16 36.53 -45.53
C ILE A 108 78.80 35.06 -45.84
N PHE A 109 77.51 34.71 -45.94
CA PHE A 109 77.01 33.33 -46.12
C PHE A 109 76.13 33.12 -47.37
N LEU A 110 76.15 34.06 -48.33
CA LEU A 110 75.58 33.86 -49.69
C LEU A 110 76.63 33.65 -50.79
N GLU A 111 77.92 33.83 -50.50
CA GLU A 111 79.01 33.52 -51.45
C GLU A 111 79.03 32.02 -51.85
N ASN A 112 78.45 31.14 -51.02
CA ASN A 112 78.50 29.68 -51.23
C ASN A 112 77.13 28.99 -51.35
N SER A 113 76.02 29.74 -51.47
CA SER A 113 74.69 29.15 -51.66
C SER A 113 74.38 28.90 -53.14
N GLU A 114 73.82 27.73 -53.49
CA GLU A 114 73.39 27.39 -54.86
C GLU A 114 72.49 28.48 -55.50
N LEU A 115 71.76 29.23 -54.68
CA LEU A 115 70.86 30.33 -55.09
C LEU A 115 71.59 31.56 -55.67
N SER A 116 72.86 31.81 -55.31
CA SER A 116 73.65 32.89 -55.90
C SER A 116 74.20 32.52 -57.29
N LYS A 117 74.21 31.22 -57.64
CA LYS A 117 74.64 30.68 -58.95
C LYS A 117 73.49 30.56 -59.97
N VAL A 118 72.24 30.73 -59.53
CA VAL A 118 71.07 30.62 -60.41
C VAL A 118 70.96 31.87 -61.28
N LYS A 119 71.06 31.68 -62.60
CA LYS A 119 70.89 32.75 -63.58
C LYS A 119 69.48 33.34 -63.48
N VAL A 120 69.39 34.63 -63.19
CA VAL A 120 68.11 35.35 -63.18
C VAL A 120 67.91 35.98 -64.55
N ILE A 121 66.90 35.50 -65.29
CA ILE A 121 66.53 36.06 -66.59
C ILE A 121 65.44 37.11 -66.35
N ASP A 122 65.82 38.36 -66.49
CA ASP A 122 64.90 39.49 -66.38
C ASP A 122 64.23 39.74 -67.75
N MET A 123 62.93 39.44 -67.79
CA MET A 123 62.06 39.64 -68.95
C MET A 123 61.19 40.91 -68.83
N THR A 124 61.38 41.71 -67.78
CA THR A 124 60.58 42.93 -67.54
C THR A 124 61.05 44.12 -68.39
N SER A 125 62.18 43.98 -69.09
CA SER A 125 62.72 45.01 -69.99
C SER A 125 62.66 44.57 -71.46
N LYS A 126 62.67 45.53 -72.41
CA LYS A 126 62.55 45.26 -73.86
C LYS A 126 63.64 44.36 -74.47
N GLU A 127 64.73 44.12 -73.73
CA GLU A 127 65.79 43.19 -74.13
C GLU A 127 65.99 42.16 -73.00
N GLN A 128 66.14 40.88 -73.37
CA GLN A 128 66.39 39.81 -72.42
C GLN A 128 67.75 40.02 -71.75
N LYS A 129 67.75 40.18 -70.43
CA LYS A 129 68.97 40.32 -69.65
C LYS A 129 69.11 39.16 -68.71
N VAL A 130 70.26 38.49 -68.78
CA VAL A 130 70.60 37.35 -67.93
C VAL A 130 71.62 37.80 -66.90
N TYR A 131 71.22 37.80 -65.64
CA TYR A 131 72.09 38.08 -64.51
C TYR A 131 72.65 36.77 -63.95
N SER A 132 73.88 36.80 -63.45
CA SER A 132 74.56 35.62 -62.90
C SER A 132 73.94 35.10 -61.61
N GLY A 133 73.20 35.96 -60.89
CA GLY A 133 72.55 35.64 -59.63
C GLY A 133 71.58 36.73 -59.20
N TYR A 134 70.77 36.44 -58.17
CA TYR A 134 69.79 37.38 -57.60
C TYR A 134 70.42 38.68 -57.09
N GLU A 135 71.63 38.63 -56.55
CA GLU A 135 72.37 39.81 -56.08
C GLU A 135 72.69 40.79 -57.22
N ALA A 136 73.09 40.28 -58.39
CA ALA A 136 73.37 41.09 -59.57
C ALA A 136 72.11 41.69 -60.20
N ALA A 137 70.96 40.99 -60.12
CA ALA A 137 69.68 41.50 -60.58
C ALA A 137 69.16 42.64 -59.70
N LEU A 138 69.27 42.52 -58.38
CA LEU A 138 68.78 43.50 -57.41
C LEU A 138 69.69 44.73 -57.28
N SER A 139 71.01 44.57 -57.39
CA SER A 139 71.99 45.66 -57.19
C SER A 139 72.07 46.67 -58.35
N ARG A 140 71.72 46.27 -59.59
CA ARG A 140 71.97 47.11 -60.78
C ARG A 140 70.85 48.07 -61.16
N VAL A 141 69.64 47.89 -60.61
CA VAL A 141 68.55 48.88 -60.74
C VAL A 141 68.99 50.24 -60.18
N VAL A 142 69.92 50.24 -59.21
CA VAL A 142 70.46 51.45 -58.56
C VAL A 142 71.49 52.19 -59.44
N GLN A 143 72.21 51.53 -60.36
CA GLN A 143 73.36 52.14 -61.05
C GLN A 143 73.09 52.67 -62.47
N ARG A 144 71.95 52.35 -63.10
CA ARG A 144 71.67 52.72 -64.51
C ARG A 144 71.26 54.19 -64.75
N ARG A 145 71.46 55.10 -63.79
CA ARG A 145 71.21 56.55 -63.96
C ARG A 145 72.37 57.49 -63.65
N ARG A 146 73.61 57.00 -63.50
CA ARG A 146 74.79 57.88 -63.43
C ARG A 146 75.67 57.71 -64.68
N LYS A 147 75.51 58.58 -65.67
CA LYS A 147 76.51 58.85 -66.71
C LYS A 147 76.97 60.31 -66.54
N PRO A 148 78.28 60.63 -66.68
CA PRO A 148 78.89 61.83 -66.11
C PRO A 148 78.93 62.97 -67.11
N GLY A 149 78.46 64.15 -66.69
CA GLY A 149 78.48 65.37 -67.49
C GLY A 149 77.25 66.23 -67.24
N ASP A 150 77.15 66.81 -66.05
CA ASP A 150 76.62 68.17 -65.95
C ASP A 150 77.18 68.85 -64.70
N ASN A 151 77.95 69.91 -64.93
CA ASN A 151 78.57 70.75 -63.93
C ASN A 151 77.64 71.95 -63.69
N SER A 152 76.97 72.00 -62.54
CA SER A 152 76.61 73.29 -61.94
C SER A 152 76.55 73.14 -60.42
N THR A 153 77.64 73.60 -59.84
CA THR A 153 77.93 74.01 -58.47
C THR A 153 76.82 74.76 -57.72
N LEU A 154 76.77 74.48 -56.40
CA LEU A 154 76.33 75.31 -55.25
C LEU A 154 74.80 75.42 -55.09
N SER A 155 74.18 75.24 -53.93
CA SER A 155 74.62 75.41 -52.53
C SER A 155 73.63 74.69 -51.58
N ASP A 156 74.19 74.02 -50.57
CA ASP A 156 73.78 73.89 -49.18
C ASP A 156 72.29 73.86 -48.75
N GLU A 157 72.01 72.74 -48.06
CA GLU A 157 71.15 72.63 -46.87
C GLU A 157 69.62 72.72 -47.02
N GLU A 158 69.02 71.59 -47.42
CA GLU A 158 67.95 70.92 -46.65
C GLU A 158 67.81 69.45 -47.10
N ASN A 159 67.65 68.53 -46.13
CA ASN A 159 67.73 67.07 -46.23
C ASN A 159 67.25 66.40 -47.56
N PRO A 160 68.15 65.82 -48.38
CA PRO A 160 67.78 65.06 -49.58
C PRO A 160 67.32 63.62 -49.28
N ASP A 161 67.35 63.22 -48.01
CA ASP A 161 67.23 61.81 -47.60
C ASP A 161 65.77 61.31 -47.51
N VAL A 162 64.78 62.22 -47.47
CA VAL A 162 63.37 61.81 -47.35
C VAL A 162 62.77 61.40 -48.69
N ASP A 163 63.06 62.12 -49.76
CA ASP A 163 62.56 61.76 -51.09
C ASP A 163 63.38 60.64 -51.73
N GLY A 164 64.70 60.58 -51.48
CA GLY A 164 65.53 59.42 -51.83
C GLY A 164 65.04 58.13 -51.16
N LYS A 165 64.83 58.15 -49.84
CA LYS A 165 64.31 56.99 -49.10
C LYS A 165 62.86 56.66 -49.44
N ARG A 166 62.00 57.64 -49.76
CA ARG A 166 60.61 57.37 -50.21
C ARG A 166 60.56 56.70 -51.58
N ILE A 167 61.47 57.07 -52.48
CA ILE A 167 61.59 56.47 -53.81
C ILE A 167 62.20 55.06 -53.69
N GLU A 168 63.23 54.87 -52.85
CA GLU A 168 63.79 53.54 -52.53
C GLU A 168 62.73 52.61 -51.89
N LYS A 169 61.94 53.08 -50.90
CA LYS A 169 60.89 52.27 -50.25
C LYS A 169 59.73 51.90 -51.19
N ARG A 170 59.41 52.73 -52.20
CA ARG A 170 58.38 52.42 -53.21
C ARG A 170 58.87 51.40 -54.25
N LEU A 171 60.18 51.32 -54.50
CA LEU A 171 60.76 50.46 -55.53
C LEU A 171 61.25 49.11 -54.98
N GLU A 172 61.68 49.03 -53.71
CA GLU A 172 62.05 47.77 -53.06
C GLU A 172 60.85 46.83 -52.83
N GLY A 173 59.63 47.35 -52.79
CA GLY A 173 58.41 46.55 -52.64
C GLY A 173 58.01 45.80 -53.91
N ASN A 174 58.10 46.41 -55.09
CA ASN A 174 57.34 45.96 -56.26
C ASN A 174 58.03 44.91 -57.15
N PHE A 175 59.29 44.54 -56.91
CA PHE A 175 59.94 43.53 -57.76
C PHE A 175 59.40 42.11 -57.48
N PHE A 176 58.83 41.87 -56.29
CA PHE A 176 58.22 40.59 -55.89
C PHE A 176 56.87 40.73 -55.15
N ASP A 177 56.27 41.93 -55.01
CA ASP A 177 54.95 42.05 -54.38
C ASP A 177 53.88 41.42 -55.28
N CYS A 178 53.42 40.23 -54.91
CA CYS A 178 52.27 39.57 -55.49
C CYS A 178 51.14 39.48 -54.45
N PRO A 179 50.27 40.50 -54.37
CA PRO A 179 49.19 40.54 -53.37
C PRO A 179 48.30 39.30 -53.40
N SER A 180 48.01 38.76 -54.59
CA SER A 180 47.21 37.55 -54.77
C SER A 180 47.90 36.30 -54.21
N LEU A 181 49.23 36.18 -54.37
CA LEU A 181 49.99 35.05 -53.84
C LEU A 181 50.07 35.13 -52.30
N ARG A 182 50.25 36.33 -51.75
CA ARG A 182 50.24 36.56 -50.30
C ARG A 182 48.86 36.26 -49.69
N HIS A 183 47.78 36.65 -50.37
CA HIS A 183 46.42 36.28 -49.97
C HIS A 183 46.20 34.76 -50.02
N ASN A 184 46.65 34.08 -51.08
CA ASN A 184 46.55 32.63 -51.20
C ASN A 184 47.35 31.92 -50.11
N PHE A 185 48.58 32.35 -49.82
CA PHE A 185 49.37 31.80 -48.70
C PHE A 185 48.72 32.08 -47.35
N ALA A 186 48.18 33.28 -47.13
CA ALA A 186 47.44 33.59 -45.92
C ALA A 186 46.17 32.72 -45.78
N LEU A 187 45.48 32.42 -46.87
CA LEU A 187 44.33 31.53 -46.90
C LEU A 187 44.73 30.08 -46.54
N ILE A 188 45.82 29.59 -47.14
CA ILE A 188 46.37 28.26 -46.85
C ILE A 188 46.82 28.19 -45.38
N MET A 189 47.55 29.20 -44.89
CA MET A 189 47.95 29.28 -43.49
C MET A 189 46.75 29.28 -42.56
N ARG A 190 45.72 30.08 -42.86
CA ARG A 190 44.50 30.12 -42.05
C ARG A 190 43.74 28.78 -42.09
N SER A 191 43.69 28.12 -43.25
CA SER A 191 43.09 26.79 -43.37
C SER A 191 43.87 25.74 -42.57
N ALA A 192 45.20 25.78 -42.61
CA ALA A 192 46.06 24.89 -41.84
C ALA A 192 45.96 25.17 -40.33
N GLU A 193 45.88 26.45 -39.92
CA GLU A 193 45.66 26.86 -38.54
C GLU A 193 44.29 26.38 -38.02
N ASP A 194 43.24 26.51 -38.84
CA ASP A 194 41.90 26.02 -38.51
C ASP A 194 41.87 24.48 -38.43
N GLU A 195 42.60 23.77 -39.30
CA GLU A 195 42.78 22.31 -39.23
C GLU A 195 43.52 21.89 -37.96
N ILE A 196 44.63 22.57 -37.61
CA ILE A 196 45.38 22.31 -36.38
C ILE A 196 44.48 22.53 -35.15
N ARG A 197 43.71 23.62 -35.11
CA ARG A 197 42.74 23.89 -34.03
C ARG A 197 41.60 22.87 -33.97
N ARG A 198 41.20 22.28 -35.09
CA ARG A 198 40.20 21.20 -35.11
C ARG A 198 40.80 19.91 -34.56
N PHE A 199 42.02 19.57 -34.95
CA PHE A 199 42.71 18.39 -34.43
C PHE A 199 43.03 18.51 -32.94
N ASP A 200 43.48 19.66 -32.45
CA ASP A 200 43.69 19.90 -31.00
C ASP A 200 42.39 19.74 -30.21
N ARG A 201 41.27 20.31 -30.68
CA ARG A 201 39.96 20.12 -30.04
C ARG A 201 39.49 18.66 -30.07
N ALA A 202 39.70 17.96 -31.18
CA ALA A 202 39.36 16.54 -31.29
C ALA A 202 40.23 15.67 -30.37
N ALA A 203 41.53 15.97 -30.28
CA ALA A 203 42.46 15.28 -29.39
C ALA A 203 42.07 15.45 -27.92
N ARG A 204 41.79 16.69 -27.49
CA ARG A 204 41.31 16.96 -26.12
C ARG A 204 39.99 16.27 -25.81
N PHE A 205 39.04 16.28 -26.75
CA PHE A 205 37.78 15.57 -26.58
C PHE A 205 37.97 14.06 -26.41
N GLU A 206 38.86 13.44 -27.19
CA GLU A 206 39.17 12.02 -27.04
C GLU A 206 39.96 11.73 -25.75
N GLU A 207 40.81 12.64 -25.28
CA GLU A 207 41.51 12.55 -24.00
C GLU A 207 40.52 12.64 -22.82
N ASP A 208 39.63 13.63 -22.81
CA ASP A 208 38.56 13.75 -21.82
C ASP A 208 37.64 12.51 -21.84
N ARG A 209 37.35 11.97 -23.03
CA ARG A 209 36.57 10.74 -23.18
C ARG A 209 37.32 9.52 -22.63
N ALA A 210 38.63 9.44 -22.84
CA ALA A 210 39.46 8.36 -22.30
C ALA A 210 39.47 8.41 -20.77
N VAL A 211 39.66 9.58 -20.16
CA VAL A 211 39.60 9.75 -18.71
C VAL A 211 38.21 9.39 -18.16
N GLY A 212 37.13 9.79 -18.85
CA GLY A 212 35.78 9.41 -18.47
C GLY A 212 35.55 7.90 -18.49
N LEU A 213 36.05 7.23 -19.53
CA LEU A 213 35.99 5.76 -19.65
C LEU A 213 36.87 5.06 -18.61
N GLU A 214 38.03 5.61 -18.26
CA GLU A 214 38.89 5.05 -17.21
C GLU A 214 38.21 5.06 -15.85
N HIS A 215 37.56 6.16 -15.47
CA HIS A 215 36.81 6.23 -14.22
C HIS A 215 35.56 5.31 -14.23
N GLU A 216 34.90 5.16 -15.39
CA GLU A 216 33.80 4.22 -15.54
C GLU A 216 34.28 2.76 -15.41
N ILE A 217 35.44 2.42 -15.98
CA ILE A 217 36.08 1.11 -15.80
C ILE A 217 36.39 0.87 -14.32
N GLU A 218 37.00 1.83 -13.63
CA GLU A 218 37.33 1.72 -12.20
C GLU A 218 36.07 1.47 -11.35
N LYS A 219 35.03 2.28 -11.55
CA LYS A 219 33.74 2.10 -10.87
C LYS A 219 33.10 0.74 -11.17
N LEU A 220 33.14 0.30 -12.43
CA LEU A 220 32.59 -1.00 -12.82
C LEU A 220 33.42 -2.15 -12.21
N THR A 221 34.73 -2.01 -12.09
CA THR A 221 35.57 -3.03 -11.43
C THR A 221 35.25 -3.15 -9.94
N GLU A 222 35.03 -2.04 -9.22
CA GLU A 222 34.61 -2.09 -7.81
C GLU A 222 33.27 -2.82 -7.63
N ILE A 223 32.30 -2.58 -8.52
CA ILE A 223 31.00 -3.26 -8.50
C ILE A 223 31.19 -4.75 -8.77
N VAL A 224 31.99 -5.11 -9.78
CA VAL A 224 32.26 -6.52 -10.12
C VAL A 224 32.93 -7.25 -8.96
N ASP A 225 33.91 -6.63 -8.29
CA ASP A 225 34.61 -7.23 -7.15
C ASP A 225 33.66 -7.43 -5.96
N ALA A 226 32.77 -6.46 -5.70
CA ALA A 226 31.74 -6.57 -4.66
C ALA A 226 30.77 -7.72 -4.96
N GLU A 227 30.20 -7.76 -6.17
CA GLU A 227 29.28 -8.81 -6.63
C GLU A 227 29.95 -10.19 -6.64
N GLU A 228 31.22 -10.29 -7.05
CA GLU A 228 31.97 -11.56 -7.01
C GLU A 228 32.11 -12.07 -5.57
N SER A 229 32.34 -11.17 -4.61
CA SER A 229 32.39 -11.54 -3.19
C SER A 229 31.04 -12.07 -2.69
N GLU A 230 29.91 -11.45 -3.06
CA GLU A 230 28.57 -11.90 -2.68
C GLU A 230 28.22 -13.26 -3.31
N VAL A 231 28.52 -13.43 -4.60
CA VAL A 231 28.34 -14.70 -5.32
C VAL A 231 29.14 -15.81 -4.65
N ASN A 232 30.37 -15.54 -4.21
CA ASN A 232 31.18 -16.53 -3.51
C ASN A 232 30.62 -16.89 -2.12
N HIS A 233 30.04 -15.95 -1.39
CA HIS A 233 29.33 -16.25 -0.14
C HIS A 233 28.10 -17.13 -0.38
N LEU A 234 27.27 -16.80 -1.39
CA LEU A 234 26.10 -17.61 -1.75
C LEU A 234 26.48 -19.02 -2.23
N LYS A 235 27.56 -19.17 -2.99
CA LYS A 235 28.08 -20.49 -3.41
C LYS A 235 28.48 -21.36 -2.21
N LYS A 236 29.11 -20.78 -1.19
CA LYS A 236 29.45 -21.50 0.05
C LYS A 236 28.18 -21.97 0.78
N ALA A 237 27.18 -21.10 0.92
CA ALA A 237 25.89 -21.45 1.52
C ALA A 237 25.20 -22.59 0.75
N LEU A 238 25.14 -22.51 -0.58
CA LEU A 238 24.59 -23.58 -1.42
C LEU A 238 25.33 -24.90 -1.27
N PHE A 239 26.66 -24.86 -1.14
CA PHE A 239 27.45 -26.06 -0.90
C PHE A 239 27.10 -26.71 0.46
N LEU A 240 26.93 -25.91 1.51
CA LEU A 240 26.52 -26.41 2.84
C LEU A 240 25.12 -27.01 2.81
N ILE A 241 24.17 -26.36 2.14
CA ILE A 241 22.79 -26.88 1.97
C ILE A 241 22.81 -28.20 1.22
N LYS A 242 23.56 -28.29 0.11
CA LYS A 242 23.66 -29.52 -0.67
C LYS A 242 24.26 -30.66 0.14
N LYS A 243 25.30 -30.38 0.92
CA LYS A 243 25.90 -31.37 1.82
C LYS A 243 24.91 -31.83 2.90
N PHE A 244 24.11 -30.91 3.44
CA PHE A 244 23.04 -31.25 4.38
C PHE A 244 21.95 -32.11 3.70
N GLU A 245 21.53 -31.76 2.48
CA GLU A 245 20.55 -32.53 1.71
C GLU A 245 21.05 -33.95 1.40
N ASP A 246 22.31 -34.10 1.00
CA ASP A 246 22.95 -35.41 0.82
C ASP A 246 22.96 -36.22 2.13
N GLU A 247 23.18 -35.57 3.27
CA GLU A 247 23.18 -36.22 4.58
C GLU A 247 21.77 -36.60 5.05
N VAL A 248 20.77 -35.76 4.80
CA VAL A 248 19.35 -36.05 5.09
C VAL A 248 18.83 -37.18 4.20
N THR A 249 19.16 -37.18 2.91
CA THR A 249 18.74 -38.24 1.98
C THR A 249 19.40 -39.58 2.32
N PHE A 250 20.67 -39.58 2.73
CA PHE A 250 21.36 -40.77 3.23
C PHE A 250 20.67 -41.35 4.47
N HIS A 251 20.29 -40.50 5.42
CA HIS A 251 19.59 -40.91 6.65
C HIS A 251 18.08 -41.15 6.47
N SER A 252 17.48 -40.73 5.36
CA SER A 252 16.08 -41.06 5.04
C SER A 252 15.94 -42.49 4.47
N GLY A 253 17.01 -43.02 3.85
CA GLY A 253 17.05 -44.39 3.34
C GLY A 253 17.38 -45.46 4.39
N CYS A 254 17.78 -45.06 5.60
CA CYS A 254 18.05 -45.93 6.74
C CYS A 254 17.12 -45.46 7.86
N ASP A 255 16.39 -46.33 8.58
CA ASP A 255 15.39 -45.93 9.60
C ASP A 255 15.94 -45.12 10.81
N THR A 256 17.17 -44.62 10.74
CA THR A 256 17.82 -43.72 11.68
C THR A 256 17.60 -42.25 11.30
N ASN A 257 16.59 -41.63 11.89
CA ASN A 257 16.38 -40.17 11.82
C ASN A 257 17.68 -39.43 12.21
N LEU A 258 17.95 -38.26 11.60
CA LEU A 258 18.97 -37.35 12.14
C LEU A 258 18.67 -37.10 13.63
N THR A 259 19.71 -37.06 14.46
CA THR A 259 19.54 -36.79 15.90
C THR A 259 19.40 -35.29 16.15
N SER A 260 18.77 -34.91 17.26
CA SER A 260 18.68 -33.49 17.68
C SER A 260 20.07 -32.84 17.79
N GLU A 261 21.10 -33.62 18.15
CA GLU A 261 22.49 -33.18 18.21
C GLU A 261 23.06 -32.90 16.82
N ALA A 262 22.77 -33.75 15.83
CA ALA A 262 23.20 -33.55 14.45
C ALA A 262 22.61 -32.25 13.85
N ILE A 263 21.32 -31.97 14.03
CA ILE A 263 20.76 -30.68 13.61
C ILE A 263 21.43 -29.53 14.34
N SER A 264 21.64 -29.65 15.66
CA SER A 264 22.24 -28.56 16.43
C SER A 264 23.64 -28.20 15.91
N SER A 265 24.40 -29.22 15.49
CA SER A 265 25.71 -29.02 14.87
C SER A 265 25.61 -28.34 13.49
N TRP A 266 24.69 -28.79 12.63
CA TRP A 266 24.45 -28.19 11.31
C TRP A 266 23.94 -26.75 11.39
N VAL A 267 23.02 -26.50 12.31
CA VAL A 267 22.51 -25.17 12.61
C VAL A 267 23.62 -24.26 13.13
N SER A 268 24.50 -24.75 14.02
CA SER A 268 25.64 -23.95 14.49
C SER A 268 26.62 -23.61 13.38
N LEU A 269 26.91 -24.58 12.50
CA LEU A 269 27.80 -24.42 11.35
C LEU A 269 27.25 -23.39 10.35
N ILE A 270 25.95 -23.44 10.05
CA ILE A 270 25.32 -22.53 9.11
C ILE A 270 25.13 -21.15 9.73
N ARG A 271 24.89 -21.05 11.04
CA ARG A 271 24.93 -19.77 11.72
C ARG A 271 26.31 -19.12 11.64
N GLU A 272 27.39 -19.88 11.81
CA GLU A 272 28.75 -19.33 11.78
C GLU A 272 29.17 -18.90 10.36
N GLU A 273 28.87 -19.72 9.36
CA GLU A 273 29.29 -19.48 7.97
C GLU A 273 28.33 -18.56 7.18
N CYS A 274 27.06 -18.45 7.60
CA CYS A 274 26.02 -17.72 6.87
C CYS A 274 25.34 -16.61 7.69
N ALA A 275 25.96 -16.12 8.77
CA ALA A 275 25.41 -15.09 9.66
C ALA A 275 24.95 -13.82 8.93
N ASN A 276 25.65 -13.43 7.87
CA ASN A 276 25.43 -12.18 7.14
C ASN A 276 24.32 -12.27 6.08
N LEU A 277 23.73 -13.45 5.86
CA LEU A 277 22.66 -13.63 4.88
C LEU A 277 21.31 -13.18 5.47
N VAL A 278 20.58 -12.36 4.71
CA VAL A 278 19.23 -11.90 5.06
C VAL A 278 18.26 -13.10 5.21
N GLU A 279 18.46 -14.16 4.43
CA GLU A 279 17.61 -15.35 4.41
C GLU A 279 17.99 -16.43 5.45
N MET A 280 18.95 -16.14 6.33
CA MET A 280 19.43 -17.09 7.35
C MET A 280 18.30 -17.72 8.18
N PRO A 281 17.24 -17.00 8.62
CA PRO A 281 16.12 -17.62 9.35
C PRO A 281 15.39 -18.70 8.56
N VAL A 282 15.23 -18.52 7.25
CA VAL A 282 14.54 -19.46 6.35
C VAL A 282 15.40 -20.70 6.11
N LEU A 283 16.71 -20.51 5.95
CA LEU A 283 17.68 -21.60 5.82
C LEU A 283 17.74 -22.48 7.08
N MET A 284 17.72 -21.83 8.24
CA MET A 284 17.74 -22.54 9.52
C MET A 284 16.45 -23.32 9.75
N ALA A 285 15.32 -22.73 9.35
CA ALA A 285 14.04 -23.42 9.34
C ALA A 285 14.03 -24.60 8.38
N SER A 286 14.55 -24.45 7.16
CA SER A 286 14.54 -25.53 6.15
C SER A 286 15.35 -26.76 6.57
N ILE A 287 16.37 -26.59 7.41
CA ILE A 287 17.19 -27.67 7.96
C ILE A 287 16.46 -28.41 9.08
N ALA A 288 15.75 -27.68 9.92
CA ALA A 288 15.01 -28.25 11.04
C ALA A 288 13.68 -28.91 10.61
N ARG A 289 13.08 -28.43 9.51
CA ARG A 289 11.78 -28.89 8.97
C ARG A 289 11.70 -30.39 8.71
N PRO A 290 12.61 -31.06 7.97
CA PRO A 290 12.47 -32.48 7.65
C PRO A 290 12.34 -33.36 8.89
N MET A 291 13.07 -33.02 9.96
CA MET A 291 12.96 -33.75 11.22
C MET A 291 11.66 -33.50 11.94
N LEU A 292 11.23 -32.25 11.98
CA LEU A 292 9.96 -31.89 12.59
C LEU A 292 8.80 -32.53 11.82
N ASP A 293 8.77 -32.44 10.49
CA ASP A 293 7.73 -33.03 9.64
C ASP A 293 7.67 -34.55 9.82
N ASN A 294 8.82 -35.24 9.89
CA ASN A 294 8.85 -36.68 10.16
C ASN A 294 8.32 -37.03 11.56
N SER A 295 8.63 -36.21 12.57
CA SER A 295 8.10 -36.42 13.93
C SER A 295 6.60 -36.12 14.02
N LEU A 296 6.13 -35.07 13.36
CA LEU A 296 4.73 -34.65 13.35
C LEU A 296 3.86 -35.52 12.42
N ALA A 297 4.45 -36.25 11.47
CA ALA A 297 3.71 -37.12 10.55
C ALA A 297 2.89 -38.21 11.27
N ARG A 298 3.36 -38.65 12.44
CA ARG A 298 2.68 -39.66 13.29
C ARG A 298 1.82 -39.04 14.39
N TRP A 299 1.89 -37.73 14.56
CA TRP A 299 1.23 -37.03 15.65
C TRP A 299 -0.27 -36.89 15.39
N ASN A 300 -1.09 -37.24 16.38
CA ASN A 300 -2.49 -36.83 16.44
C ASN A 300 -2.69 -35.81 17.57
N PRO A 301 -2.81 -34.51 17.23
CA PRO A 301 -2.98 -33.43 18.21
C PRO A 301 -4.15 -33.64 19.16
N LEU A 302 -5.28 -34.17 18.69
CA LEU A 302 -6.50 -34.30 19.50
C LEU A 302 -6.41 -35.40 20.58
N LYS A 303 -5.42 -36.30 20.49
CA LYS A 303 -5.20 -37.36 21.48
C LYS A 303 -3.98 -37.10 22.35
N GLU A 304 -2.95 -36.48 21.80
CA GLU A 304 -1.68 -36.21 22.48
C GLU A 304 -1.34 -34.72 22.37
N PRO A 305 -1.92 -33.85 23.23
CA PRO A 305 -1.79 -32.40 23.07
C PRO A 305 -0.38 -31.87 23.33
N THR A 306 0.47 -32.59 24.07
CA THR A 306 1.81 -32.14 24.48
C THR A 306 2.96 -32.75 23.68
N PHE A 307 2.67 -33.56 22.66
CA PHE A 307 3.69 -34.22 21.84
C PHE A 307 4.63 -33.20 21.17
N CYS A 308 5.94 -33.43 21.18
CA CYS A 308 6.97 -32.51 20.63
C CYS A 308 7.06 -31.10 21.26
N LEU A 309 6.27 -30.78 22.29
CA LEU A 309 6.24 -29.45 22.90
C LEU A 309 7.57 -29.12 23.59
N ASP A 310 8.15 -30.07 24.30
CA ASP A 310 9.47 -29.90 24.93
C ASP A 310 10.58 -29.72 23.89
N LEU A 311 10.57 -30.48 22.80
CA LEU A 311 11.55 -30.31 21.72
C LEU A 311 11.50 -28.90 21.14
N LEU A 312 10.30 -28.40 20.85
CA LEU A 312 10.11 -27.06 20.30
C LEU A 312 10.42 -25.94 21.31
N ARG A 313 10.25 -26.17 22.62
CA ARG A 313 10.77 -25.25 23.67
C ARG A 313 12.29 -25.13 23.61
N HIS A 314 13.00 -26.25 23.54
CA HIS A 314 14.46 -26.23 23.42
C HIS A 314 14.90 -25.56 22.12
N TRP A 315 14.18 -25.78 21.01
CA TRP A 315 14.48 -25.15 19.73
C TRP A 315 14.22 -23.64 19.73
N ARG A 316 13.16 -23.17 20.40
CA ARG A 316 12.91 -21.73 20.57
C ARG A 316 14.09 -21.03 21.22
N ASP A 317 14.61 -21.60 22.30
CA ASP A 317 15.76 -21.04 23.03
C ASP A 317 17.06 -21.16 22.20
N PHE A 318 17.15 -22.19 21.35
CA PHE A 318 18.29 -22.44 20.47
C PHE A 318 18.34 -21.51 19.24
N PHE A 319 17.19 -21.15 18.67
CA PHE A 319 17.14 -20.28 17.48
C PHE A 319 17.36 -18.80 17.83
N GLN A 320 17.02 -18.34 19.05
CA GLN A 320 17.16 -16.98 19.60
C GLN A 320 16.49 -15.84 18.80
N ASN A 321 16.59 -15.86 17.46
CA ASN A 321 15.87 -15.04 16.49
C ASN A 321 14.46 -15.61 16.27
N SER A 322 13.43 -14.85 16.65
CA SER A 322 12.01 -15.22 16.51
C SER A 322 11.67 -15.76 15.11
N CYS A 323 12.22 -15.13 14.07
CA CYS A 323 11.82 -15.39 12.68
C CYS A 323 12.01 -16.84 12.21
N ALA A 324 13.08 -17.53 12.62
CA ALA A 324 13.32 -18.91 12.17
C ALA A 324 12.34 -19.88 12.82
N PHE A 325 12.10 -19.69 14.13
CA PHE A 325 11.15 -20.49 14.89
C PHE A 325 9.71 -20.26 14.40
N ASP A 326 9.34 -19.00 14.12
CA ASP A 326 8.04 -18.64 13.57
C ASP A 326 7.79 -19.31 12.21
N VAL A 327 8.81 -19.34 11.34
CA VAL A 327 8.74 -20.02 10.04
C VAL A 327 8.57 -21.53 10.20
N ILE A 328 9.23 -22.17 11.18
CA ILE A 328 9.06 -23.60 11.46
C ILE A 328 7.65 -23.89 11.98
N LEU A 329 7.16 -23.09 12.94
CA LEU A 329 5.81 -23.23 13.47
C LEU A 329 4.76 -23.07 12.37
N GLU A 330 4.92 -22.09 11.49
CA GLU A 330 3.99 -21.81 10.41
C GLU A 330 3.95 -22.91 9.34
N THR A 331 5.07 -23.57 9.07
CA THR A 331 5.16 -24.50 7.93
C THR A 331 4.98 -25.96 8.31
N SER A 332 5.47 -26.38 9.48
CA SER A 332 5.36 -27.75 9.95
C SER A 332 4.20 -27.91 10.92
N TRP A 333 4.24 -27.20 12.06
CA TRP A 333 3.26 -27.36 13.14
C TRP A 333 1.85 -26.92 12.72
N LEU A 334 1.72 -25.73 12.11
CA LEU A 334 0.43 -25.21 11.64
C LEU A 334 -0.14 -26.09 10.53
N SER A 335 0.69 -26.70 9.70
CA SER A 335 0.22 -27.64 8.66
C SER A 335 -0.41 -28.89 9.29
N ALA A 336 0.21 -29.44 10.34
CA ALA A 336 -0.35 -30.57 11.09
C ALA A 336 -1.68 -30.19 11.77
N ILE A 337 -1.73 -29.04 12.45
CA ILE A 337 -2.93 -28.54 13.13
C ILE A 337 -4.04 -28.17 12.14
N ARG A 338 -3.69 -27.54 11.01
CA ARG A 338 -4.65 -27.24 9.93
C ARG A 338 -5.27 -28.53 9.40
N ARG A 339 -4.46 -29.56 9.18
CA ARG A 339 -4.95 -30.87 8.71
C ARG A 339 -5.94 -31.48 9.71
N THR A 340 -5.67 -31.40 11.01
CA THR A 340 -6.55 -31.99 12.04
C THR A 340 -7.82 -31.18 12.24
N ILE A 341 -7.73 -29.85 12.29
CA ILE A 341 -8.91 -28.96 12.39
C ILE A 341 -9.83 -29.12 11.17
N VAL A 342 -9.27 -29.24 9.97
CA VAL A 342 -10.06 -29.34 8.74
C VAL A 342 -10.69 -30.72 8.56
N ASN A 343 -9.97 -31.81 8.86
CA ASN A 343 -10.42 -33.16 8.51
C ASN A 343 -10.99 -33.97 9.68
N GLU A 344 -10.49 -33.78 10.90
CA GLU A 344 -10.77 -34.68 12.03
C GLU A 344 -11.59 -34.01 13.14
N TRP A 345 -11.37 -32.72 13.39
CA TRP A 345 -12.00 -32.02 14.50
C TRP A 345 -13.51 -31.80 14.27
N ASN A 346 -14.29 -32.14 15.29
CA ASN A 346 -15.72 -31.87 15.37
C ASN A 346 -15.97 -30.63 16.24
N PRO A 347 -16.55 -29.55 15.71
CA PRO A 347 -16.80 -28.33 16.50
C PRO A 347 -17.78 -28.49 17.66
N ARG A 348 -18.60 -29.56 17.66
CA ARG A 348 -19.52 -29.87 18.78
C ARG A 348 -18.80 -30.45 20.00
N ASP A 349 -17.55 -30.88 19.83
CA ASP A 349 -16.67 -31.37 20.89
C ASP A 349 -15.41 -30.49 20.92
N CYS A 350 -15.48 -29.40 21.69
CA CYS A 350 -14.44 -28.37 21.70
C CYS A 350 -13.27 -28.70 22.63
N GLU A 351 -13.47 -29.54 23.65
CA GLU A 351 -12.50 -29.82 24.71
C GLU A 351 -11.13 -30.32 24.19
N PRO A 352 -11.07 -31.31 23.26
CA PRO A 352 -9.78 -31.83 22.79
C PRO A 352 -8.92 -30.79 22.05
N LEU A 353 -9.55 -29.89 21.29
CA LEU A 353 -8.81 -28.83 20.58
C LEU A 353 -8.41 -27.70 21.51
N LEU A 354 -9.24 -27.38 22.51
CA LEU A 354 -8.92 -26.38 23.52
C LEU A 354 -7.70 -26.81 24.35
N GLU A 355 -7.62 -28.08 24.78
CA GLU A 355 -6.45 -28.61 25.48
C GLU A 355 -5.14 -28.44 24.69
N VAL A 356 -5.19 -28.67 23.37
CA VAL A 356 -4.05 -28.42 22.47
C VAL A 356 -3.71 -26.92 22.47
N LEU A 357 -4.69 -26.04 22.25
CA LEU A 357 -4.42 -24.61 22.20
C LEU A 357 -3.87 -24.07 23.53
N GLU A 358 -4.38 -24.52 24.67
CA GLU A 358 -3.88 -24.15 26.00
C GLU A 358 -2.44 -24.60 26.23
N ALA A 359 -2.11 -25.85 25.84
CA ALA A 359 -0.76 -26.36 25.97
C ALA A 359 0.25 -25.57 25.12
N TRP A 360 -0.13 -25.22 23.89
CA TRP A 360 0.75 -24.58 22.91
C TRP A 360 0.75 -23.05 22.96
N GLN A 361 -0.24 -22.43 23.62
CA GLN A 361 -0.34 -20.97 23.78
C GLN A 361 0.98 -20.26 24.13
N PRO A 362 1.82 -20.71 25.10
CA PRO A 362 3.05 -20.00 25.46
C PRO A 362 4.17 -20.05 24.40
N LEU A 363 4.02 -20.86 23.35
CA LEU A 363 4.97 -20.98 22.25
C LEU A 363 4.49 -20.27 20.97
N LEU A 364 3.21 -19.96 20.86
CA LEU A 364 2.61 -19.46 19.64
C LEU A 364 2.70 -17.92 19.56
N PRO A 365 3.10 -17.36 18.41
CA PRO A 365 2.94 -15.93 18.17
C PRO A 365 1.47 -15.50 18.19
N ASP A 366 1.18 -14.35 18.81
CA ASP A 366 -0.19 -13.84 18.96
C ASP A 366 -0.90 -13.69 17.60
N ASP A 367 -0.21 -13.16 16.58
CA ASP A 367 -0.76 -12.99 15.23
C ASP A 367 -1.21 -14.32 14.61
N MET A 368 -0.40 -15.37 14.78
CA MET A 368 -0.69 -16.70 14.27
C MET A 368 -1.90 -17.32 14.99
N LEU A 369 -1.97 -17.20 16.32
CA LEU A 369 -3.10 -17.69 17.10
C LEU A 369 -4.40 -16.96 16.72
N GLN A 370 -4.35 -15.62 16.67
CA GLN A 370 -5.51 -14.80 16.41
C GLN A 370 -6.00 -14.93 14.96
N HIS A 371 -5.15 -14.68 13.96
CA HIS A 371 -5.61 -14.61 12.58
C HIS A 371 -5.55 -15.95 11.85
N LYS A 372 -4.46 -16.71 11.97
CA LYS A 372 -4.29 -17.95 11.19
C LYS A 372 -5.07 -19.12 11.78
N ILE A 373 -5.20 -19.20 13.09
CA ILE A 373 -5.89 -20.32 13.77
C ILE A 373 -7.34 -19.95 14.06
N LEU A 374 -7.60 -18.90 14.84
CA LEU A 374 -8.96 -18.56 15.27
C LEU A 374 -9.82 -18.05 14.09
N ASP A 375 -9.40 -17.03 13.34
CA ASP A 375 -10.21 -16.49 12.22
C ASP A 375 -10.29 -17.42 11.01
N GLN A 376 -9.17 -17.99 10.57
CA GLN A 376 -9.11 -18.71 9.29
C GLN A 376 -9.49 -20.19 9.38
N LEU A 377 -9.30 -20.83 10.53
CA LEU A 377 -9.53 -22.27 10.68
C LEU A 377 -10.75 -22.58 11.55
N ILE A 378 -10.81 -22.00 12.75
CA ILE A 378 -11.81 -22.35 13.76
C ILE A 378 -13.14 -21.63 13.50
N LEU A 379 -13.11 -20.31 13.23
CA LEU A 379 -14.31 -19.51 13.03
C LEU A 379 -15.20 -20.02 11.87
N PRO A 380 -14.68 -20.38 10.68
CA PRO A 380 -15.51 -20.89 9.59
C PRO A 380 -16.15 -22.24 9.95
N LYS A 381 -15.41 -23.11 10.64
CA LYS A 381 -15.91 -24.40 11.13
C LYS A 381 -17.02 -24.23 12.17
N LEU A 382 -16.88 -23.27 13.08
CA LEU A 382 -17.95 -22.92 14.01
C LEU A 382 -19.17 -22.34 13.29
N GLN A 383 -18.96 -21.52 12.27
CA GLN A 383 -20.04 -21.00 11.43
C GLN A 383 -20.81 -22.12 10.72
N ASP A 384 -20.11 -23.09 10.15
CA ASP A 384 -20.73 -24.25 9.50
C ASP A 384 -21.44 -25.16 10.52
N ALA A 385 -20.88 -25.34 11.71
CA ALA A 385 -21.51 -26.10 12.78
C ALA A 385 -22.80 -25.43 13.29
N VAL A 386 -22.78 -24.11 13.48
CA VAL A 386 -23.99 -23.35 13.88
C VAL A 386 -25.00 -23.30 12.72
N SER A 387 -24.56 -23.20 11.46
CA SER A 387 -25.45 -23.18 10.29
C SER A 387 -26.13 -24.53 10.02
N SER A 388 -25.49 -25.64 10.39
CA SER A 388 -26.09 -26.99 10.33
C SER A 388 -26.86 -27.37 11.60
N TRP A 389 -26.58 -26.75 12.74
CA TRP A 389 -27.26 -27.00 14.01
C TRP A 389 -28.76 -26.69 13.95
N ASN A 390 -29.58 -27.59 14.51
CA ASN A 390 -31.02 -27.41 14.62
C ASN A 390 -31.47 -27.56 16.09
N PRO A 391 -31.98 -26.47 16.72
CA PRO A 391 -32.39 -26.48 18.13
C PRO A 391 -33.53 -27.45 18.48
N LEU A 392 -34.32 -27.93 17.51
CA LEU A 392 -35.45 -28.84 17.79
C LEU A 392 -35.05 -30.32 17.76
N THR A 393 -33.97 -30.67 17.06
CA THR A 393 -33.57 -32.07 16.84
C THR A 393 -32.26 -32.43 17.52
N ASP A 394 -31.36 -31.45 17.69
CA ASP A 394 -30.07 -31.70 18.31
C ASP A 394 -30.18 -31.83 19.83
N THR A 395 -29.55 -32.87 20.38
CA THR A 395 -29.57 -33.18 21.82
C THR A 395 -28.57 -32.36 22.62
N VAL A 396 -27.49 -31.91 21.98
CA VAL A 396 -26.42 -31.12 22.61
C VAL A 396 -26.74 -29.64 22.52
N PRO A 397 -26.91 -28.91 23.64
CA PRO A 397 -27.21 -27.49 23.61
C PRO A 397 -26.04 -26.68 23.01
N VAL A 398 -26.35 -25.77 22.08
CA VAL A 398 -25.34 -24.97 21.35
C VAL A 398 -24.37 -24.20 22.24
N HIS A 399 -24.82 -23.75 23.42
CA HIS A 399 -23.98 -23.00 24.34
C HIS A 399 -22.80 -23.82 24.89
N THR A 400 -22.96 -25.15 25.01
CA THR A 400 -21.95 -26.04 25.62
C THR A 400 -20.66 -26.09 24.82
N TRP A 401 -20.75 -26.00 23.49
CA TRP A 401 -19.59 -26.04 22.61
C TRP A 401 -19.25 -24.67 21.99
N LEU A 402 -20.12 -23.66 22.08
CA LEU A 402 -19.80 -22.30 21.60
C LEU A 402 -19.23 -21.39 22.69
N HIS A 403 -19.74 -21.44 23.93
CA HIS A 403 -19.25 -20.57 25.01
C HIS A 403 -17.77 -20.76 25.37
N PRO A 404 -17.20 -21.98 25.34
CA PRO A 404 -15.78 -22.18 25.63
C PRO A 404 -14.83 -21.40 24.71
N TRP A 405 -15.30 -20.99 23.52
CA TRP A 405 -14.52 -20.18 22.58
C TRP A 405 -14.52 -18.67 22.91
N LEU A 406 -15.46 -18.18 23.72
CA LEU A 406 -15.57 -16.74 24.03
C LEU A 406 -14.29 -16.11 24.58
N PRO A 407 -13.55 -16.74 25.52
CA PRO A 407 -12.28 -16.20 26.02
C PRO A 407 -11.21 -16.10 24.92
N TRP A 408 -11.16 -17.07 24.00
CA TRP A 408 -10.17 -17.13 22.93
C TRP A 408 -10.34 -16.05 21.88
N PHE A 409 -11.60 -15.75 21.52
CA PHE A 409 -11.91 -14.71 20.53
C PHE A 409 -11.87 -13.27 21.11
N GLY A 410 -11.55 -13.11 22.40
CA GLY A 410 -11.48 -11.79 23.04
C GLY A 410 -12.83 -11.15 23.33
N GLY A 411 -13.92 -11.95 23.35
CA GLY A 411 -15.27 -11.49 23.69
C GLY A 411 -16.32 -11.68 22.59
N VAL A 412 -17.43 -10.94 22.74
CA VAL A 412 -18.69 -11.17 22.02
C VAL A 412 -18.68 -10.59 20.59
N GLU A 413 -17.86 -9.56 20.33
CA GLU A 413 -17.90 -8.81 19.07
C GLU A 413 -17.45 -9.65 17.87
N ARG A 414 -16.38 -10.42 18.02
CA ARG A 414 -15.84 -11.27 16.95
C ARG A 414 -16.72 -12.47 16.61
N LEU A 415 -17.55 -12.91 17.56
CA LEU A 415 -18.55 -13.97 17.37
C LEU A 415 -19.95 -13.43 17.09
N SER A 416 -20.11 -12.11 16.86
CA SER A 416 -21.40 -11.45 16.63
C SER A 416 -22.23 -12.12 15.54
N CYS A 417 -21.62 -12.43 14.38
CA CYS A 417 -22.32 -13.11 13.28
C CYS A 417 -22.85 -14.50 13.68
N LEU A 418 -22.11 -15.24 14.53
CA LEU A 418 -22.58 -16.53 15.04
C LEU A 418 -23.74 -16.34 16.01
N HIS A 419 -23.63 -15.36 16.91
CA HIS A 419 -24.68 -15.02 17.87
C HIS A 419 -25.97 -14.62 17.17
N ASP A 420 -25.89 -13.81 16.11
CA ASP A 420 -27.04 -13.43 15.31
C ASP A 420 -27.69 -14.65 14.62
N MET A 421 -26.88 -15.58 14.10
CA MET A 421 -27.39 -16.81 13.51
C MET A 421 -28.07 -17.72 14.55
N VAL A 422 -27.50 -17.83 15.76
CA VAL A 422 -28.13 -18.55 16.88
C VAL A 422 -29.46 -17.91 17.24
N LEU A 423 -29.51 -16.58 17.39
CA LEU A 423 -30.73 -15.84 17.70
C LEU A 423 -31.80 -16.01 16.61
N GLN A 424 -31.44 -15.95 15.33
CA GLN A 424 -32.37 -16.17 14.23
C GLN A 424 -33.00 -17.57 14.28
N LYS A 425 -32.18 -18.61 14.53
CA LYS A 425 -32.65 -20.00 14.64
C LYS A 425 -33.48 -20.26 15.88
N LEU A 426 -33.11 -19.69 17.02
CA LEU A 426 -33.92 -19.76 18.23
C LEU A 426 -35.25 -19.01 18.03
N GLY A 427 -35.22 -17.84 17.39
CA GLY A 427 -36.41 -17.05 17.08
C GLY A 427 -37.40 -17.79 16.18
N SER A 428 -36.91 -18.50 15.16
CA SER A 428 -37.77 -19.30 14.28
C SER A 428 -38.47 -20.43 15.05
N CYS A 429 -37.75 -21.11 15.95
CA CYS A 429 -38.31 -22.18 16.77
C CYS A 429 -39.33 -21.66 17.78
N LEU A 430 -39.09 -20.47 18.33
CA LEU A 430 -40.02 -19.80 19.22
C LEU A 430 -41.28 -19.27 18.51
N THR A 431 -41.42 -19.38 17.19
CA THR A 431 -42.64 -18.96 16.46
C THR A 431 -43.86 -19.79 16.87
N ASN A 432 -43.70 -21.10 17.09
CA ASN A 432 -44.80 -22.00 17.48
C ASN A 432 -44.73 -22.46 18.95
N TRP A 433 -43.74 -21.98 19.71
CA TRP A 433 -43.58 -22.28 21.14
C TRP A 433 -44.77 -21.82 21.99
N HIS A 434 -45.03 -22.53 23.10
CA HIS A 434 -46.06 -22.18 24.09
C HIS A 434 -45.43 -22.06 25.49
N PRO A 435 -45.86 -21.09 26.34
CA PRO A 435 -45.27 -20.86 27.67
C PRO A 435 -45.24 -22.04 28.65
N SER A 436 -46.05 -23.07 28.42
CA SER A 436 -46.02 -24.30 29.21
C SER A 436 -44.73 -25.11 29.05
N ASP A 437 -44.02 -24.93 27.94
CA ASP A 437 -42.77 -25.62 27.67
C ASP A 437 -41.58 -24.89 28.33
N ALA A 438 -40.98 -25.55 29.32
CA ALA A 438 -39.86 -25.03 30.10
C ALA A 438 -38.51 -25.10 29.36
N SER A 439 -38.41 -25.87 28.27
CA SER A 439 -37.15 -26.11 27.56
C SER A 439 -36.57 -24.81 26.98
N ALA A 440 -37.42 -23.95 26.41
CA ALA A 440 -37.01 -22.67 25.84
C ALA A 440 -36.27 -21.77 26.84
N ARG A 441 -36.69 -21.75 28.11
CA ARG A 441 -36.00 -20.98 29.16
C ARG A 441 -34.61 -21.55 29.44
N SER A 442 -34.50 -22.87 29.57
CA SER A 442 -33.19 -23.52 29.83
C SER A 442 -32.20 -23.29 28.69
N VAL A 443 -32.67 -23.22 27.44
CA VAL A 443 -31.83 -22.94 26.28
C VAL A 443 -31.35 -21.49 26.26
N LEU A 444 -32.21 -20.52 26.62
CA LEU A 444 -31.88 -19.09 26.57
C LEU A 444 -31.11 -18.58 27.79
N MET A 445 -31.25 -19.22 28.96
CA MET A 445 -30.66 -18.73 30.20
C MET A 445 -29.12 -18.58 30.15
N PRO A 446 -28.35 -19.53 29.58
CA PRO A 446 -26.90 -19.37 29.42
C PRO A 446 -26.50 -18.14 28.60
N TRP A 447 -27.36 -17.67 27.70
CA TRP A 447 -27.08 -16.55 26.80
C TRP A 447 -27.36 -15.18 27.42
N ARG A 448 -27.98 -15.14 28.61
CA ARG A 448 -28.35 -13.89 29.30
C ARG A 448 -27.16 -12.96 29.52
N THR A 449 -25.98 -13.51 29.81
CA THR A 449 -24.76 -12.74 30.13
C THR A 449 -23.88 -12.48 28.91
N ILE A 450 -24.15 -13.13 27.78
CA ILE A 450 -23.29 -13.10 26.59
C ILE A 450 -23.88 -12.19 25.53
N PHE A 451 -25.19 -12.23 25.31
CA PHE A 451 -25.81 -11.31 24.37
C PHE A 451 -25.89 -9.89 24.95
N PRO A 452 -25.70 -8.86 24.11
CA PRO A 452 -25.97 -7.49 24.51
C PRO A 452 -27.40 -7.37 25.07
N VAL A 453 -27.55 -6.62 26.16
CA VAL A 453 -28.84 -6.43 26.85
C VAL A 453 -29.93 -5.92 25.89
N THR A 454 -29.55 -5.04 24.96
CA THR A 454 -30.43 -4.51 23.92
C THR A 454 -30.92 -5.58 22.95
N SER A 455 -30.02 -6.41 22.42
CA SER A 455 -30.34 -7.51 21.50
C SER A 455 -31.21 -8.58 22.18
N MET A 456 -30.89 -8.94 23.42
CA MET A 456 -31.69 -9.89 24.20
C MET A 456 -33.08 -9.33 24.49
N ALA A 457 -33.21 -8.07 24.90
CA ALA A 457 -34.51 -7.44 25.13
C ALA A 457 -35.36 -7.36 23.84
N ALA A 458 -34.74 -6.99 22.71
CA ALA A 458 -35.41 -6.99 21.40
C ALA A 458 -35.87 -8.39 20.98
N PHE A 459 -35.05 -9.40 21.20
CA PHE A 459 -35.40 -10.79 20.92
C PHE A 459 -36.58 -11.28 21.78
N LEU A 460 -36.52 -11.06 23.10
CA LEU A 460 -37.58 -11.47 24.03
C LEU A 460 -38.90 -10.74 23.76
N SER A 461 -38.84 -9.43 23.52
CA SER A 461 -40.03 -8.62 23.18
C SER A 461 -40.71 -9.06 21.88
N ARG A 462 -39.94 -9.57 20.91
CA ARG A 462 -40.47 -10.06 19.64
C ARG A 462 -41.05 -11.47 19.72
N HIS A 463 -40.36 -12.40 20.38
CA HIS A 463 -40.69 -13.84 20.29
C HIS A 463 -41.35 -14.43 21.54
N VAL A 464 -41.07 -13.90 22.74
CA VAL A 464 -41.52 -14.48 24.01
C VAL A 464 -42.64 -13.66 24.65
N VAL A 465 -42.45 -12.35 24.81
CA VAL A 465 -43.38 -11.45 25.52
C VAL A 465 -44.81 -11.49 24.95
N PRO A 466 -45.05 -11.48 23.62
CA PRO A 466 -46.41 -11.53 23.09
C PRO A 466 -47.15 -12.83 23.47
N LYS A 467 -46.42 -13.94 23.64
CA LYS A 467 -47.00 -15.23 24.02
C LYS A 467 -47.29 -15.32 25.50
N LEU A 468 -46.43 -14.73 26.33
CA LEU A 468 -46.70 -14.54 27.75
C LEU A 468 -47.92 -13.64 27.96
N ALA A 469 -48.04 -12.56 27.16
CA ALA A 469 -49.22 -11.70 27.15
C ALA A 469 -50.49 -12.47 26.79
N LEU A 470 -50.46 -13.31 25.75
CA LEU A 470 -51.59 -14.16 25.36
C LEU A 470 -51.95 -15.18 26.45
N ALA A 471 -50.97 -15.83 27.08
CA ALA A 471 -51.21 -16.75 28.19
C ALA A 471 -51.85 -16.04 29.40
N LEU A 472 -51.40 -14.82 29.71
CA LEU A 472 -52.05 -13.97 30.72
C LEU A 472 -53.46 -13.61 30.28
N GLN A 473 -53.70 -13.17 29.03
CA GLN A 473 -55.03 -12.82 28.54
C GLN A 473 -56.01 -14.00 28.58
N GLN A 474 -55.56 -15.22 28.30
CA GLN A 474 -56.40 -16.41 28.36
C GLN A 474 -56.57 -16.95 29.79
N PHE A 475 -55.79 -16.46 30.75
CA PHE A 475 -55.90 -16.84 32.16
C PHE A 475 -57.28 -16.46 32.73
N GLN A 476 -58.01 -17.48 33.19
CA GLN A 476 -59.34 -17.31 33.80
C GLN A 476 -59.20 -17.12 35.31
N LEU A 477 -59.55 -15.93 35.79
CA LEU A 477 -59.54 -15.54 37.19
C LEU A 477 -60.83 -16.00 37.87
N ASN A 478 -60.94 -17.30 38.18
CA ASN A 478 -62.11 -17.87 38.85
C ASN A 478 -61.83 -18.08 40.36
N PRO A 479 -62.44 -17.31 41.29
CA PRO A 479 -62.17 -17.40 42.72
C PRO A 479 -62.32 -18.81 43.32
N ALA A 480 -63.28 -19.62 42.83
CA ALA A 480 -63.58 -20.96 43.34
C ALA A 480 -62.65 -22.07 42.82
N LYS A 481 -62.00 -21.89 41.65
CA LYS A 481 -61.11 -22.90 41.04
C LYS A 481 -60.08 -22.22 40.13
N GLN A 482 -58.95 -21.80 40.70
CA GLN A 482 -57.87 -21.15 39.95
C GLN A 482 -56.89 -22.19 39.42
N ASN A 483 -56.63 -22.16 38.11
CA ASN A 483 -55.47 -22.84 37.57
C ASN A 483 -54.27 -21.89 37.58
N MET A 484 -53.29 -22.10 38.46
CA MET A 484 -52.09 -21.25 38.55
C MET A 484 -51.07 -21.52 37.45
N ASP A 485 -51.28 -22.50 36.57
CA ASP A 485 -50.31 -22.85 35.52
C ASP A 485 -49.95 -21.67 34.61
N PRO A 486 -50.90 -20.90 34.02
CA PRO A 486 -50.55 -19.75 33.16
C PRO A 486 -49.80 -18.65 33.90
N TRP A 487 -50.11 -18.46 35.18
CA TRP A 487 -49.37 -17.54 36.05
C TRP A 487 -47.93 -18.02 36.28
N ASN A 488 -47.77 -19.29 36.66
CA ASN A 488 -46.47 -19.90 36.90
C ASN A 488 -45.60 -19.92 35.63
N TRP A 489 -46.20 -20.13 34.45
CA TRP A 489 -45.49 -20.03 33.18
C TRP A 489 -44.88 -18.65 32.99
N VAL A 490 -45.63 -17.57 33.27
CA VAL A 490 -45.15 -16.20 33.11
C VAL A 490 -44.11 -15.82 34.17
N MET A 491 -44.35 -16.21 35.43
CA MET A 491 -43.41 -15.91 36.53
C MET A 491 -42.07 -16.60 36.36
N ARG A 492 -42.03 -17.76 35.69
CA ARG A 492 -40.78 -18.39 35.28
C ARG A 492 -39.94 -17.53 34.32
N TRP A 493 -40.47 -16.49 33.68
CA TRP A 493 -39.66 -15.65 32.79
C TRP A 493 -39.23 -14.32 33.43
N ALA A 494 -39.64 -14.07 34.67
CA ALA A 494 -39.41 -12.80 35.38
C ALA A 494 -37.93 -12.39 35.44
N ASP A 495 -37.04 -13.38 35.63
CA ASP A 495 -35.59 -13.17 35.73
C ASP A 495 -34.93 -12.83 34.38
N LEU A 496 -35.53 -13.28 33.26
CA LEU A 496 -34.97 -13.09 31.92
C LEU A 496 -35.55 -11.85 31.22
N ILE A 497 -36.85 -11.56 31.36
CA ILE A 497 -37.49 -10.37 30.76
C ILE A 497 -37.30 -9.10 31.59
N GLY A 498 -37.00 -9.25 32.88
CA GLY A 498 -36.82 -8.16 33.83
C GLY A 498 -38.14 -7.63 34.42
N PRO A 499 -38.07 -6.98 35.60
CA PRO A 499 -39.25 -6.58 36.35
C PRO A 499 -40.09 -5.50 35.64
N ALA A 500 -39.46 -4.58 34.90
CA ALA A 500 -40.19 -3.52 34.19
C ALA A 500 -41.13 -4.08 33.10
N VAL A 501 -40.68 -5.06 32.32
CA VAL A 501 -41.48 -5.71 31.27
C VAL A 501 -42.58 -6.55 31.90
N LEU A 502 -42.29 -7.27 32.98
CA LEU A 502 -43.28 -8.05 33.71
C LEU A 502 -44.39 -7.17 34.29
N VAL A 503 -44.05 -6.04 34.90
CA VAL A 503 -45.03 -5.08 35.43
C VAL A 503 -45.91 -4.51 34.31
N ASN A 504 -45.32 -4.16 33.17
CA ASN A 504 -46.09 -3.66 32.02
C ASN A 504 -47.07 -4.73 31.49
N LEU A 505 -46.66 -6.00 31.41
CA LEU A 505 -47.54 -7.12 31.04
C LEU A 505 -48.72 -7.27 32.01
N LEU A 506 -48.46 -7.18 33.32
CA LEU A 506 -49.51 -7.26 34.34
C LEU A 506 -50.48 -6.07 34.26
N GLU A 507 -49.96 -4.87 34.00
CA GLU A 507 -50.76 -3.65 33.85
C GLU A 507 -51.75 -3.74 32.68
N HIS A 508 -51.31 -4.20 31.52
CA HIS A 508 -52.16 -4.28 30.34
C HIS A 508 -53.10 -5.50 30.32
N HIS A 509 -52.72 -6.61 30.94
CA HIS A 509 -53.44 -7.88 30.75
C HIS A 509 -54.01 -8.49 32.02
N PHE A 510 -53.56 -8.11 33.21
CA PHE A 510 -53.97 -8.76 34.47
C PHE A 510 -54.82 -7.85 35.37
N TRP A 511 -54.33 -6.65 35.71
CA TRP A 511 -54.90 -5.85 36.80
C TRP A 511 -56.37 -5.45 36.60
N SER A 512 -56.76 -5.03 35.40
CA SER A 512 -58.15 -4.63 35.13
C SER A 512 -59.16 -5.76 35.38
N ARG A 513 -58.82 -6.98 34.93
CA ARG A 513 -59.66 -8.17 35.09
C ARG A 513 -59.65 -8.66 36.53
N TRP A 514 -58.51 -8.63 37.19
CA TRP A 514 -58.39 -8.98 38.61
C TRP A 514 -59.24 -8.05 39.49
N LEU A 515 -59.20 -6.74 39.25
CA LEU A 515 -60.06 -5.76 39.95
C LEU A 515 -61.55 -5.94 39.62
N SER A 516 -61.91 -6.34 38.40
CA SER A 516 -63.31 -6.61 38.02
C SER A 516 -63.87 -7.87 38.70
N VAL A 517 -63.06 -8.93 38.82
CA VAL A 517 -63.45 -10.12 39.59
C VAL A 517 -63.62 -9.77 41.07
N LEU A 518 -62.71 -8.95 41.60
CA LEU A 518 -62.82 -8.43 42.96
C LEU A 518 -64.09 -7.59 43.16
N SER A 519 -64.42 -6.68 42.24
CA SER A 519 -65.64 -5.86 42.35
C SER A 519 -66.91 -6.70 42.31
N SER A 520 -66.98 -7.68 41.42
CA SER A 520 -68.11 -8.61 41.31
C SER A 520 -68.29 -9.43 42.59
N TRP A 521 -67.20 -9.94 43.15
CA TRP A 521 -67.25 -10.74 44.39
C TRP A 521 -67.61 -9.89 45.61
N LEU A 522 -67.10 -8.66 45.69
CA LEU A 522 -67.46 -7.69 46.73
C LEU A 522 -68.93 -7.24 46.63
N ASN A 523 -69.46 -7.08 45.41
CA ASN A 523 -70.88 -6.79 45.18
C ASN A 523 -71.80 -7.87 45.77
N GLN A 524 -71.44 -9.16 45.61
CA GLN A 524 -72.19 -10.26 46.22
C GLN A 524 -72.24 -10.15 47.75
N GLY A 525 -71.12 -9.73 48.37
CA GLY A 525 -71.06 -9.47 49.82
C GLY A 525 -71.90 -8.26 50.25
N VAL A 526 -71.89 -7.18 49.47
CA VAL A 526 -72.70 -5.97 49.73
C VAL A 526 -74.19 -6.28 49.59
N GLU A 527 -74.60 -7.02 48.56
CA GLU A 527 -75.99 -7.45 48.36
C GLU A 527 -76.48 -8.38 49.47
N ALA A 528 -75.66 -9.35 49.91
CA ALA A 528 -75.99 -10.21 51.04
C ALA A 528 -76.20 -9.40 52.32
N ARG A 529 -75.38 -8.38 52.55
CA ARG A 529 -75.51 -7.46 53.69
C ARG A 529 -76.76 -6.60 53.61
N GLN A 530 -77.10 -6.08 52.42
CA GLN A 530 -78.32 -5.29 52.21
C GLN A 530 -79.60 -6.12 52.38
N ARG A 531 -79.53 -7.42 52.10
CA ARG A 531 -80.61 -8.40 52.38
C ARG A 531 -80.74 -8.80 53.86
N GLY A 532 -79.82 -8.37 54.72
CA GLY A 532 -79.81 -8.67 56.17
C GLY A 532 -78.97 -9.90 56.57
N ASP A 533 -78.35 -10.60 55.61
CA ASP A 533 -77.54 -11.81 55.84
C ASP A 533 -76.08 -11.47 56.20
N HIS A 534 -75.87 -11.00 57.42
CA HIS A 534 -74.55 -10.57 57.91
C HIS A 534 -73.51 -11.71 57.99
N THR A 535 -73.94 -12.95 58.22
CA THR A 535 -73.06 -14.13 58.29
C THR A 535 -72.48 -14.49 56.93
N ALA A 536 -73.32 -14.51 55.89
CA ALA A 536 -72.91 -14.77 54.52
C ALA A 536 -71.99 -13.66 53.99
N ALA A 537 -72.31 -12.39 54.26
CA ALA A 537 -71.45 -11.26 53.90
C ALA A 537 -70.06 -11.35 54.60
N GLY A 538 -70.02 -11.74 55.87
CA GLY A 538 -68.78 -11.95 56.62
C GLY A 538 -67.89 -13.04 56.03
N GLN A 539 -68.47 -14.15 55.57
CA GLN A 539 -67.72 -15.22 54.90
C GLN A 539 -67.11 -14.75 53.57
N VAL A 540 -67.88 -14.05 52.73
CA VAL A 540 -67.39 -13.48 51.46
C VAL A 540 -66.20 -12.54 51.70
N TYR A 541 -66.27 -11.63 52.69
CA TYR A 541 -65.15 -10.73 52.96
C TYR A 541 -63.90 -11.44 53.50
N GLN A 542 -64.06 -12.50 54.30
CA GLN A 542 -62.91 -13.30 54.76
C GLN A 542 -62.23 -14.03 53.60
N GLU A 543 -63.01 -14.61 52.69
CA GLU A 543 -62.49 -15.29 51.49
C GLU A 543 -61.80 -14.30 50.55
N VAL A 544 -62.40 -13.12 50.31
CA VAL A 544 -61.78 -12.03 49.55
C VAL A 544 -60.44 -11.59 50.16
N GLY A 545 -60.38 -11.45 51.49
CA GLY A 545 -59.16 -11.08 52.20
C GLY A 545 -58.05 -12.12 52.04
N ARG A 546 -58.37 -13.42 52.14
CA ARG A 546 -57.42 -14.51 51.88
C ARG A 546 -56.95 -14.53 50.43
N TRP A 547 -57.86 -14.31 49.49
CA TRP A 547 -57.56 -14.24 48.07
C TRP A 547 -56.61 -13.09 47.72
N TYR A 548 -56.87 -11.89 48.24
CA TYR A 548 -55.97 -10.74 48.11
C TYR A 548 -54.58 -11.02 48.69
N ALA A 549 -54.51 -11.57 49.90
CA ALA A 549 -53.25 -11.91 50.55
C ALA A 549 -52.46 -12.96 49.75
N GLY A 550 -53.16 -13.95 49.19
CA GLY A 550 -52.58 -14.95 48.30
C GLY A 550 -51.93 -14.34 47.06
N TRP A 551 -52.68 -13.51 46.31
CA TRP A 551 -52.15 -12.83 45.12
C TRP A 551 -51.00 -11.87 45.43
N LYS A 552 -51.07 -11.14 46.55
CA LYS A 552 -49.97 -10.28 47.00
C LYS A 552 -48.69 -11.09 47.26
N GLY A 553 -48.81 -12.32 47.77
CA GLY A 553 -47.67 -13.22 48.02
C GLY A 553 -47.08 -13.88 46.76
N GLN A 554 -47.79 -13.84 45.62
CA GLN A 554 -47.33 -14.44 44.36
C GLN A 554 -46.48 -13.48 43.50
N LEU A 555 -46.39 -12.21 43.87
CA LEU A 555 -45.61 -11.21 43.15
C LEU A 555 -44.14 -11.25 43.59
N PRO A 556 -43.18 -11.23 42.65
CA PRO A 556 -41.77 -11.04 42.98
C PRO A 556 -41.56 -9.73 43.75
N PRO A 557 -40.65 -9.70 44.74
CA PRO A 557 -40.43 -8.51 45.57
C PRO A 557 -39.96 -7.31 44.74
N GLU A 558 -39.21 -7.52 43.65
CA GLU A 558 -38.72 -6.43 42.79
C GLU A 558 -39.87 -5.70 42.07
N CYS A 559 -40.99 -6.39 41.81
CA CYS A 559 -42.16 -5.80 41.14
C CYS A 559 -42.98 -4.92 42.09
N MET A 560 -42.85 -5.14 43.41
CA MET A 560 -43.62 -4.41 44.43
C MET A 560 -43.16 -2.96 44.60
N GLU A 561 -42.00 -2.59 44.06
CA GLU A 561 -41.47 -1.22 44.13
C GLU A 561 -42.17 -0.28 43.13
N TYR A 562 -42.69 -0.82 42.03
CA TYR A 562 -43.30 -0.07 40.94
C TYR A 562 -44.64 0.54 41.34
N ALA A 563 -44.86 1.80 40.93
CA ALA A 563 -46.05 2.57 41.27
C ALA A 563 -47.35 1.92 40.75
N SER A 564 -47.35 1.39 39.53
CA SER A 564 -48.55 0.77 38.95
C SER A 564 -49.05 -0.45 39.72
N VAL A 565 -48.13 -1.27 40.27
CA VAL A 565 -48.48 -2.42 41.14
C VAL A 565 -49.02 -1.93 42.49
N LYS A 566 -48.37 -0.94 43.11
CA LYS A 566 -48.84 -0.31 44.36
C LYS A 566 -50.23 0.29 44.17
N ASP A 567 -50.47 0.98 43.06
CA ASP A 567 -51.76 1.60 42.73
C ASP A 567 -52.87 0.57 42.53
N ALA A 568 -52.57 -0.57 41.87
CA ALA A 568 -53.54 -1.65 41.72
C ALA A 568 -53.93 -2.26 43.08
N LEU A 569 -52.95 -2.51 43.95
CA LEU A 569 -53.18 -3.05 45.28
C LEU A 569 -53.91 -2.07 46.21
N THR A 570 -53.58 -0.78 46.16
CA THR A 570 -54.28 0.26 46.96
C THR A 570 -55.72 0.46 46.47
N LYS A 571 -55.97 0.43 45.15
CA LYS A 571 -57.32 0.44 44.59
C LYS A 571 -58.14 -0.75 45.08
N ALA A 572 -57.57 -1.95 45.09
CA ALA A 572 -58.24 -3.14 45.62
C ALA A 572 -58.59 -2.99 47.12
N LEU A 573 -57.66 -2.49 47.94
CA LEU A 573 -57.92 -2.21 49.36
C LEU A 573 -59.02 -1.18 49.57
N ALA A 574 -59.03 -0.10 48.79
CA ALA A 574 -60.08 0.91 48.85
C ALA A 574 -61.46 0.34 48.46
N MET A 575 -61.52 -0.55 47.46
CA MET A 575 -62.75 -1.24 47.08
C MET A 575 -63.25 -2.17 48.19
N MET A 576 -62.35 -2.92 48.84
CA MET A 576 -62.68 -3.76 49.99
C MET A 576 -63.21 -2.93 51.17
N GLU A 577 -62.52 -1.85 51.53
CA GLU A 577 -62.91 -0.97 52.64
C GLU A 577 -64.29 -0.34 52.40
N ARG A 578 -64.54 0.15 51.19
CA ARG A 578 -65.84 0.71 50.79
C ARG A 578 -66.97 -0.33 50.85
N SER A 579 -66.70 -1.53 50.38
CA SER A 579 -67.66 -2.64 50.39
C SER A 579 -67.97 -3.12 51.81
N MET A 580 -66.97 -3.15 52.69
CA MET A 580 -67.15 -3.45 54.12
C MET A 580 -67.97 -2.39 54.86
N ARG A 581 -68.13 -1.18 54.31
CA ARG A 581 -69.06 -0.15 54.79
C ARG A 581 -70.47 -0.29 54.21
N GLY A 582 -70.73 -1.30 53.36
CA GLY A 582 -72.02 -1.55 52.73
C GLY A 582 -72.30 -0.72 51.47
N LEU A 583 -71.28 -0.02 50.95
CA LEU A 583 -71.37 0.76 49.72
C LEU A 583 -70.81 -0.05 48.55
N PRO A 584 -71.39 0.06 47.34
CA PRO A 584 -70.86 -0.66 46.19
C PRO A 584 -69.41 -0.19 45.88
N PRO A 585 -68.52 -1.11 45.46
CA PRO A 585 -67.17 -0.81 45.01
C PRO A 585 -67.21 0.10 43.78
N GLN A 586 -66.30 1.06 43.71
CA GLN A 586 -66.18 1.95 42.56
C GLN A 586 -65.49 1.21 41.41
N GLU A 587 -66.19 1.00 40.30
CA GLU A 587 -65.63 0.30 39.13
C GLU A 587 -64.46 1.10 38.51
N PRO A 588 -63.43 0.41 37.99
CA PRO A 588 -62.38 1.06 37.22
C PRO A 588 -62.98 1.65 35.94
N GLN A 589 -63.13 2.97 35.90
CA GLN A 589 -63.46 3.69 34.66
C GLN A 589 -62.34 3.42 33.65
N VAL A 590 -62.65 2.70 32.57
CA VAL A 590 -61.77 2.61 31.41
C VAL A 590 -61.72 4.00 30.77
N SER A 591 -60.65 4.75 31.04
CA SER A 591 -60.40 6.01 30.36
C SER A 591 -60.18 5.73 28.87
N LYS A 592 -61.25 5.82 28.07
CA LYS A 592 -61.15 6.13 26.64
C LYS A 592 -60.61 7.56 26.52
N GLN A 593 -59.30 7.74 26.61
CA GLN A 593 -58.68 8.99 26.16
C GLN A 593 -58.76 9.04 24.64
N GLY A 594 -59.45 10.06 24.12
CA GLY A 594 -59.41 10.36 22.69
C GLY A 594 -60.60 11.05 22.05
N GLN A 595 -61.52 11.69 22.78
CA GLN A 595 -62.42 12.70 22.19
C GLN A 595 -62.61 13.84 23.19
N SER A 596 -61.71 14.83 23.16
CA SER A 596 -61.94 16.13 23.78
C SER A 596 -62.71 16.99 22.79
N ASP A 597 -64.03 17.04 22.98
CA ASP A 597 -64.85 18.19 22.62
C ASP A 597 -64.29 19.44 23.31
N VAL A 598 -63.82 20.41 22.53
CA VAL A 598 -63.57 21.77 23.01
C VAL A 598 -64.38 22.72 22.12
N SER A 599 -65.54 23.12 22.62
CA SER A 599 -66.34 24.24 22.11
C SER A 599 -66.56 25.27 23.22
N ARG A 600 -65.93 26.45 23.05
CA ARG A 600 -66.25 27.82 23.56
C ARG A 600 -64.93 28.58 23.75
N TYR A 601 -64.61 29.75 23.17
CA TYR A 601 -65.25 30.85 22.41
C TYR A 601 -64.08 31.65 21.71
N PRO A 602 -64.29 32.84 21.09
CA PRO A 602 -65.11 33.21 19.95
C PRO A 602 -64.27 33.78 18.77
N ALA A 603 -64.97 34.14 17.70
CA ALA A 603 -64.46 34.58 16.40
C ALA A 603 -63.63 35.88 16.37
N GLY A 604 -62.67 35.91 15.44
CA GLY A 604 -62.03 37.10 14.89
C GLY A 604 -61.52 36.80 13.47
N SER A 605 -62.25 37.29 12.48
CA SER A 605 -61.96 37.28 11.03
C SER A 605 -60.56 37.75 10.69
N SER A 606 -59.80 37.13 9.78
CA SER A 606 -59.81 37.32 8.31
C SER A 606 -58.68 36.40 7.80
N GLY A 607 -58.76 35.58 6.77
CA GLY A 607 -59.20 35.78 5.40
C GLY A 607 -58.15 35.10 4.48
N VAL A 608 -58.60 34.57 3.35
CA VAL A 608 -57.83 34.06 2.18
C VAL A 608 -57.46 32.55 2.16
N LEU A 609 -58.21 31.82 1.31
CA LEU A 609 -57.88 30.57 0.58
C LEU A 609 -57.32 30.95 -0.83
N PRO A 610 -56.86 30.06 -1.75
CA PRO A 610 -56.70 28.58 -1.82
C PRO A 610 -55.31 28.17 -2.48
N PRO A 611 -55.08 27.01 -3.18
CA PRO A 611 -55.80 25.72 -3.30
C PRO A 611 -54.96 24.44 -3.05
N ALA A 612 -55.68 23.32 -3.10
CA ALA A 612 -55.30 21.92 -2.88
C ALA A 612 -54.54 21.23 -4.04
N PHE A 613 -53.80 20.16 -3.72
CA PHE A 613 -53.66 18.93 -4.52
C PHE A 613 -53.38 17.73 -3.59
N GLY A 614 -53.96 16.57 -3.91
CA GLY A 614 -54.00 15.40 -3.03
C GLY A 614 -53.06 14.25 -3.39
N SER A 615 -53.31 13.14 -2.65
CA SER A 615 -52.99 11.72 -2.89
C SER A 615 -51.67 11.10 -2.37
N SER A 616 -51.89 10.02 -1.60
CA SER A 616 -51.12 8.76 -1.45
C SER A 616 -49.70 8.72 -0.84
N THR A 617 -49.64 8.15 0.39
CA THR A 617 -48.68 7.16 1.00
C THR A 617 -47.24 7.00 0.49
N PRO A 618 -46.28 6.45 1.29
CA PRO A 618 -46.17 6.33 2.74
C PRO A 618 -44.89 7.02 3.29
N LEU A 619 -44.78 7.10 4.62
CA LEU A 619 -43.63 7.61 5.36
C LEU A 619 -42.36 6.84 5.03
N VAL A 620 -41.59 7.34 4.06
CA VAL A 620 -40.14 7.15 3.99
C VAL A 620 -39.54 7.95 5.13
N ALA A 621 -38.74 7.29 5.96
CA ALA A 621 -37.97 7.91 7.04
C ALA A 621 -37.24 9.18 6.52
N PRO A 622 -37.13 10.26 7.32
CA PRO A 622 -36.24 11.34 6.93
C PRO A 622 -34.81 10.78 6.78
N PRO A 623 -34.06 11.17 5.75
CA PRO A 623 -32.71 10.68 5.51
C PRO A 623 -31.77 11.04 6.67
N PRO A 624 -30.63 10.35 6.83
CA PRO A 624 -29.64 10.68 7.86
C PRO A 624 -29.30 12.17 7.79
N THR A 625 -29.37 12.86 8.92
CA THR A 625 -28.91 14.24 9.04
C THR A 625 -27.43 14.26 8.66
N THR A 626 -27.09 14.79 7.49
CA THR A 626 -25.69 14.98 7.10
C THR A 626 -24.96 15.80 8.16
N LEU A 627 -23.66 15.53 8.40
CA LEU A 627 -22.86 16.22 9.43
C LEU A 627 -23.02 17.75 9.34
N ARG A 628 -23.09 18.27 8.11
CA ARG A 628 -23.39 19.68 7.84
C ARG A 628 -24.67 20.19 8.52
N LYS A 629 -25.79 19.46 8.39
CA LYS A 629 -27.07 19.86 9.01
C LYS A 629 -26.99 19.82 10.54
N GLN A 630 -26.21 18.89 11.10
CA GLN A 630 -25.98 18.83 12.54
C GLN A 630 -25.17 20.05 13.02
N VAL A 631 -24.12 20.44 12.29
CA VAL A 631 -23.35 21.66 12.59
C VAL A 631 -24.22 22.91 12.47
N GLU A 632 -25.06 23.02 11.44
CA GLU A 632 -25.98 24.14 11.25
C GLU A 632 -27.01 24.25 12.39
N GLN A 633 -27.60 23.13 12.81
CA GLN A 633 -28.57 23.09 13.91
C GLN A 633 -27.94 23.47 15.25
N VAL A 634 -26.73 22.96 15.54
CA VAL A 634 -26.03 23.25 16.80
C VAL A 634 -25.43 24.66 16.81
N ALA A 635 -24.95 25.15 15.67
CA ALA A 635 -24.55 26.56 15.51
C ALA A 635 -25.75 27.50 15.77
N ALA A 636 -26.92 27.20 15.20
CA ALA A 636 -28.14 27.98 15.46
C ALA A 636 -28.56 27.96 16.93
N GLN A 637 -28.43 26.82 17.63
CA GLN A 637 -28.73 26.71 19.06
C GLN A 637 -27.76 27.50 19.94
N ARG A 638 -26.47 27.58 19.54
CA ARG A 638 -25.43 28.32 20.28
C ARG A 638 -25.30 29.78 19.86
N GLY A 639 -26.06 30.21 18.85
CA GLY A 639 -26.01 31.57 18.30
C GLY A 639 -24.78 31.84 17.42
N PHE A 640 -24.13 30.79 16.90
CA PHE A 640 -22.98 30.95 16.01
C PHE A 640 -23.39 31.25 14.57
N LEU A 641 -22.64 32.13 13.91
CA LEU A 641 -22.83 32.50 12.52
C LEU A 641 -22.35 31.37 11.60
N PHE A 642 -23.28 30.73 10.89
CA PHE A 642 -22.99 29.68 9.89
C PHE A 642 -23.60 30.04 8.54
N HIS A 643 -22.77 30.35 7.52
CA HIS A 643 -23.25 30.64 6.17
C HIS A 643 -22.23 30.25 5.08
N PRO A 644 -22.68 29.93 3.84
CA PRO A 644 -21.77 29.65 2.73
C PRO A 644 -20.99 30.91 2.33
N ILE A 645 -19.74 30.72 1.90
CA ILE A 645 -18.92 31.77 1.27
C ILE A 645 -19.13 31.69 -0.24
N SER A 646 -19.84 32.67 -0.80
CA SER A 646 -20.11 32.74 -2.24
C SER A 646 -18.80 32.68 -3.05
N ASN A 647 -18.81 31.91 -4.14
CA ASN A 647 -17.69 31.72 -5.07
C ASN A 647 -16.42 31.07 -4.48
N ARG A 648 -16.53 30.38 -3.33
CA ARG A 648 -15.41 29.63 -2.75
C ARG A 648 -15.75 28.15 -2.61
N MET A 649 -15.06 27.33 -3.39
CA MET A 649 -15.14 25.87 -3.33
C MET A 649 -13.73 25.28 -3.16
N PHE A 650 -13.65 24.14 -2.46
CA PHE A 650 -12.43 23.35 -2.33
C PHE A 650 -12.77 21.91 -2.74
N GLU A 651 -12.04 21.35 -3.71
CA GLU A 651 -12.30 20.01 -4.26
C GLU A 651 -13.75 19.76 -4.71
N GLY A 652 -14.42 20.80 -5.24
CA GLY A 652 -15.82 20.72 -5.66
C GLY A 652 -16.86 20.79 -4.52
N GLN A 653 -16.41 20.87 -3.26
CA GLN A 653 -17.25 21.08 -2.09
C GLN A 653 -17.34 22.56 -1.73
N GLN A 654 -18.51 22.99 -1.27
CA GLN A 654 -18.78 24.36 -0.84
C GLN A 654 -18.08 24.66 0.50
N VAL A 655 -17.38 25.80 0.58
CA VAL A 655 -16.79 26.28 1.84
C VAL A 655 -17.81 27.14 2.60
N TYR A 656 -17.93 26.88 3.90
CA TYR A 656 -18.76 27.59 4.87
C TYR A 656 -17.90 28.43 5.80
N ARG A 657 -18.48 29.52 6.29
CA ARG A 657 -17.96 30.28 7.42
C ARG A 657 -18.71 29.86 8.67
N LEU A 658 -17.98 29.43 9.69
CA LEU A 658 -18.46 29.18 11.05
C LEU A 658 -17.71 30.15 11.96
N GLU A 659 -18.33 31.26 12.34
CA GLU A 659 -17.67 32.38 13.02
C GLU A 659 -16.39 32.85 12.28
N SER A 660 -15.23 32.74 12.91
CA SER A 660 -13.90 33.06 12.36
C SER A 660 -13.33 31.94 11.48
N LEU A 661 -13.87 30.73 11.57
CA LEU A 661 -13.37 29.53 10.91
C LEU A 661 -13.94 29.36 9.51
N GLN A 662 -13.14 28.77 8.64
CA GLN A 662 -13.58 28.32 7.32
C GLN A 662 -13.61 26.80 7.32
N VAL A 663 -14.76 26.24 6.97
CA VAL A 663 -15.05 24.81 7.09
C VAL A 663 -15.64 24.29 5.80
N PHE A 664 -15.22 23.11 5.34
CA PHE A 664 -16.00 22.35 4.36
C PHE A 664 -16.28 20.94 4.88
N PHE A 665 -17.26 20.30 4.27
CA PHE A 665 -17.72 18.97 4.66
C PHE A 665 -17.52 18.03 3.49
N ASP A 666 -16.79 16.94 3.73
CA ASP A 666 -16.76 15.82 2.80
C ASP A 666 -17.33 14.58 3.50
N ARG A 667 -18.43 14.05 2.96
CA ARG A 667 -19.23 12.97 3.55
C ARG A 667 -19.61 13.26 5.01
N ASN A 668 -18.97 12.57 5.96
CA ASN A 668 -19.19 12.68 7.41
C ASN A 668 -17.96 13.23 8.17
N VAL A 669 -17.03 13.91 7.48
CA VAL A 669 -15.85 14.53 8.07
C VAL A 669 -15.88 16.04 7.82
N SER A 670 -15.63 16.82 8.87
CA SER A 670 -15.45 18.27 8.78
C SER A 670 -13.98 18.62 8.66
N TYR A 671 -13.66 19.54 7.76
CA TYR A 671 -12.31 20.05 7.57
C TYR A 671 -12.26 21.54 7.88
N VAL A 672 -11.26 21.97 8.67
CA VAL A 672 -11.05 23.37 9.04
C VAL A 672 -9.79 23.90 8.36
N TYR A 673 -9.86 25.11 7.81
CA TYR A 673 -8.71 25.77 7.19
C TYR A 673 -7.73 26.27 8.26
N ASN A 674 -6.45 25.89 8.16
CA ASN A 674 -5.39 26.39 9.02
C ASN A 674 -4.61 27.53 8.32
N PRO A 675 -4.66 28.78 8.83
CA PRO A 675 -3.93 29.91 8.23
C PRO A 675 -2.40 29.79 8.28
N SER A 676 -1.84 29.04 9.24
CA SER A 676 -0.38 28.92 9.39
C SER A 676 0.26 28.03 8.33
N ASP A 677 -0.43 26.95 7.97
CA ASP A 677 0.12 25.88 7.12
C ASP A 677 -0.47 25.92 5.69
N GLY A 678 -1.47 26.76 5.45
CA GLY A 678 -2.19 26.87 4.17
C GLY A 678 -3.01 25.63 3.79
N GLY A 679 -3.16 24.68 4.72
CA GLY A 679 -3.82 23.38 4.51
C GLY A 679 -5.17 23.24 5.22
N TRP A 680 -5.90 22.19 4.86
CA TRP A 680 -7.17 21.79 5.49
C TRP A 680 -6.95 20.58 6.38
N LEU A 681 -7.36 20.68 7.65
CA LEU A 681 -7.19 19.60 8.63
C LEU A 681 -8.54 18.96 8.95
N PRO A 682 -8.64 17.62 9.00
CA PRO A 682 -9.85 16.95 9.47
C PRO A 682 -10.00 17.20 10.97
N VAL A 683 -11.19 17.63 11.38
CA VAL A 683 -11.52 17.96 12.77
C VAL A 683 -12.81 17.24 13.14
N THR A 684 -12.87 16.70 14.35
CA THR A 684 -14.09 16.05 14.87
C THR A 684 -15.18 17.08 15.15
N PHE A 685 -16.45 16.65 15.19
CA PHE A 685 -17.57 17.55 15.49
C PHE A 685 -17.39 18.30 16.82
N ALA A 686 -16.98 17.59 17.89
CA ALA A 686 -16.78 18.20 19.20
C ALA A 686 -15.68 19.26 19.17
N GLU A 687 -14.54 18.95 18.54
CA GLU A 687 -13.41 19.85 18.42
C GLU A 687 -13.72 21.07 17.54
N LEU A 688 -14.50 20.89 16.47
CA LEU A 688 -14.96 21.98 15.61
C LEU A 688 -15.84 22.98 16.37
N MET A 689 -16.74 22.49 17.23
CA MET A 689 -17.57 23.35 18.07
C MET A 689 -16.78 24.03 19.20
N THR A 690 -15.72 23.41 19.71
CA THR A 690 -14.80 24.03 20.67
C THR A 690 -13.97 25.11 20.00
N ARG A 691 -13.42 24.87 18.81
CA ARG A 691 -12.65 25.86 18.06
C ARG A 691 -13.49 27.06 17.62
N ALA A 692 -14.80 26.89 17.41
CA ALA A 692 -15.71 27.99 17.10
C ALA A 692 -16.03 28.90 18.30
N GLN A 693 -15.69 28.50 19.53
CA GLN A 693 -15.85 29.33 20.74
C GLN A 693 -14.70 30.31 20.97
N TYR A 694 -13.56 30.10 20.31
CA TYR A 694 -12.34 30.91 20.43
C TYR A 694 -12.06 31.64 19.12
#